data_AF-A0AA43QK00-F1
#
_entry.id   AF-A0AA43QK00-F1
#
_cell.length_a   1.000
_cell.length_b   1.000
_cell.length_c   1.000
_cell.angle_alpha   90.00
_cell.angle_beta   90.00
_cell.angle_gamma   90.00
#
_symmetry.space_group_name_H-M   'P 1'
#
loop_
_entity.id
_entity.type
_entity.pdbx_description
1 polymer ?
#
loop_
_entity_poly.entity_id
_entity_poly.type
_entity_poly.pdbx_seq_one_letter_code
_entity_poly.pdbx_strand_id
1 'polypeptide(L)'
;MSLQQPPHPIFLISVPRSGTNLFMHLFSEHPQLVQKDYSFFNAYLYGPENQRGKELIESDNPSGILVGGPLVEETFQKAYNRLESSIASIIQDQSSPKTVLLKDHTTMLLKTSACRFLKPDWASPSPKIAKAIESVTSPNPALSSSLRSSGGVMPNPTYLPDGFLEIFSPVVLIRHPAITVASLYGAMLRQQEAPKGDELYEWESHGSQTSPRTQWALWEWYSEKADLAEAGTNQKATNGAGDHLDRANGAMNSHLRPIVIDTDLDLLSQPAETIQYLTQRLSIDPAGIIQSWSPTASASDHPGLTAFKGTLLNSAGMMPPKTVSDDIQGKEAKKWEADWGKETLQFREFFDRELPKYAILSHRWGHKEVSFQEMEQNRAPDGSGKDKIKACCLQAVHDGFEWVWIDTCCIDKKSSAELTEAINSMFNWYRKAVICYVHLSDVTSRDEEESLRQFDRSKWFTRGWTLQELLAPQHCLFFNAMWEPMGTVKDFSSRIAEITNIEERFLKDKPPLRYLSVAQRMSWAATRVTTRIEDEAYCLLGIFDINMPLLYGEGGRAFRRLQLEIIKESSDESIFAWGLDVAHPTMKAVRYKRHETSVLAASPRNFGNCNNISLRKGYTRTFSITNLGLKIRVPFKARRSSLGPIFDLELNCYSYDEDLCFPIVLHLYQDASQLYDDQNTIWHRFECHLSTGLTSERYARNAVTAPMNDTKVYLNIQPRT
;
A
#
# COMPACT_ATOMS: atom_id res chain seq x y z
N MET A 1 -22.02 10.45 63.00
CA MET A 1 -21.90 10.71 61.55
C MET A 1 -20.54 10.21 61.12
N SER A 2 -20.45 9.02 60.52
CA SER A 2 -19.18 8.61 59.93
C SER A 2 -18.96 9.47 58.69
N LEU A 3 -17.78 10.11 58.61
CA LEU A 3 -17.32 10.74 57.38
C LEU A 3 -17.13 9.61 56.36
N GLN A 4 -18.11 9.38 55.49
CA GLN A 4 -17.91 8.57 54.30
C GLN A 4 -16.77 9.22 53.51
N GLN A 5 -15.71 8.46 53.23
CA GLN A 5 -14.65 8.94 52.35
C GLN A 5 -15.27 9.31 50.99
N PRO A 6 -14.84 10.41 50.37
CA PRO A 6 -15.34 10.78 49.05
C PRO A 6 -15.06 9.65 48.05
N PRO A 7 -15.99 9.36 47.13
CA PRO A 7 -15.80 8.30 46.14
C PRO A 7 -14.57 8.58 45.27
N HIS A 8 -13.88 7.51 44.88
CA HIS A 8 -12.75 7.61 43.96
C HIS A 8 -13.19 8.25 42.64
N PRO A 9 -12.32 9.05 41.99
CA PRO A 9 -12.54 9.48 40.61
C PRO A 9 -12.89 8.30 39.72
N ILE A 10 -13.77 8.49 38.75
CA ILE A 10 -14.26 7.44 37.85
C ILE A 10 -13.66 7.69 36.47
N PHE A 11 -13.08 6.66 35.87
CA PHE A 11 -12.60 6.71 34.50
C PHE A 11 -13.44 5.81 33.59
N LEU A 12 -14.11 6.42 32.61
CA LEU A 12 -14.94 5.74 31.63
C LEU A 12 -14.09 5.23 30.45
N ILE A 13 -13.63 3.99 30.57
CA ILE A 13 -12.86 3.26 29.54
C ILE A 13 -13.79 2.90 28.39
N SER A 14 -13.66 3.62 27.29
CA SER A 14 -14.64 3.56 26.21
C SER A 14 -14.06 3.81 24.83
N VAL A 15 -14.83 3.42 23.81
CA VAL A 15 -14.58 3.73 22.39
C VAL A 15 -15.73 4.55 21.83
N PRO A 16 -15.55 5.24 20.68
CA PRO A 16 -16.66 5.90 20.02
C PRO A 16 -17.86 4.96 19.84
N ARG A 17 -19.05 5.48 20.13
CA ARG A 17 -20.34 4.79 19.95
C ARG A 17 -20.61 3.60 20.89
N SER A 18 -19.77 3.34 21.91
CA SER A 18 -20.03 2.32 22.92
C SER A 18 -21.06 2.71 23.99
N GLY A 19 -21.95 3.69 23.73
CA GLY A 19 -22.94 4.16 24.71
C GLY A 19 -22.46 5.28 25.65
N THR A 20 -21.24 5.79 25.46
CA THR A 20 -20.61 6.78 26.34
C THR A 20 -21.42 8.06 26.56
N ASN A 21 -21.98 8.64 25.49
CA ASN A 21 -22.78 9.86 25.63
C ASN A 21 -24.05 9.63 26.45
N LEU A 22 -24.66 8.44 26.33
CA LEU A 22 -25.78 8.07 27.17
C LEU A 22 -25.32 7.93 28.62
N PHE A 23 -24.22 7.20 28.86
CA PHE A 23 -23.68 7.03 30.21
C PHE A 23 -23.37 8.37 30.88
N MET A 24 -22.65 9.27 30.20
CA MET A 24 -22.40 10.62 30.72
C MET A 24 -23.71 11.36 31.01
N HIS A 25 -24.72 11.25 30.16
CA HIS A 25 -25.99 11.91 30.41
C HIS A 25 -26.69 11.40 31.67
N LEU A 26 -26.67 10.09 31.96
CA LEU A 26 -27.24 9.53 33.18
C LEU A 26 -26.68 10.17 34.46
N PHE A 27 -25.42 10.64 34.42
CA PHE A 27 -24.75 11.30 35.54
C PHE A 27 -24.65 12.82 35.41
N SER A 28 -25.33 13.47 34.45
CA SER A 28 -25.10 14.90 34.16
C SER A 28 -25.55 15.84 35.28
N GLU A 29 -26.53 15.41 36.08
CA GLU A 29 -27.07 16.18 37.21
C GLU A 29 -26.63 15.61 38.57
N HIS A 30 -25.71 14.64 38.57
CA HIS A 30 -25.35 13.92 39.79
C HIS A 30 -24.57 14.84 40.76
N PRO A 31 -25.05 15.05 42.01
CA PRO A 31 -24.52 16.09 42.89
C PRO A 31 -23.07 15.83 43.35
N GLN A 32 -22.64 14.57 43.36
CA GLN A 32 -21.28 14.17 43.75
C GLN A 32 -20.29 14.08 42.58
N LEU A 33 -20.70 14.30 41.33
CA LEU A 33 -19.84 14.09 40.16
C LEU A 33 -19.64 15.38 39.36
N VAL A 34 -18.39 15.63 38.99
CA VAL A 34 -18.02 16.67 38.01
C VAL A 34 -17.52 15.96 36.76
N GLN A 35 -18.21 16.16 35.64
CA GLN A 35 -17.85 15.53 34.38
C GLN A 35 -16.69 16.25 33.69
N LYS A 36 -15.73 15.47 33.18
CA LYS A 36 -14.63 15.94 32.34
C LYS A 36 -14.64 15.12 31.05
N ASP A 37 -15.15 15.71 29.98
CA ASP A 37 -15.22 15.09 28.66
C ASP A 37 -14.08 15.60 27.77
N TYR A 38 -13.41 14.68 27.06
CA TYR A 38 -12.49 14.98 25.98
C TYR A 38 -11.29 15.85 26.39
N SER A 39 -10.70 15.57 27.56
CA SER A 39 -9.61 16.37 28.11
C SER A 39 -8.34 16.30 27.24
N PHE A 40 -8.15 15.19 26.52
CA PHE A 40 -6.98 14.97 25.66
C PHE A 40 -7.28 15.13 24.16
N PHE A 41 -8.52 15.46 23.80
CA PHE A 41 -8.98 15.45 22.41
C PHE A 41 -8.22 16.43 21.50
N ASN A 42 -7.99 17.66 21.97
CA ASN A 42 -7.25 18.66 21.20
C ASN A 42 -5.78 18.26 21.01
N ALA A 43 -5.14 17.70 22.04
CA ALA A 43 -3.78 17.18 21.94
C ALA A 43 -3.69 15.98 20.98
N TYR A 44 -4.69 15.10 21.01
CA TYR A 44 -4.79 13.95 20.11
C TYR A 44 -4.94 14.38 18.63
N LEU A 45 -5.77 15.39 18.34
CA LEU A 45 -6.02 15.83 16.96
C LEU A 45 -4.98 16.80 16.40
N TYR A 46 -4.53 17.77 17.21
CA TYR A 46 -3.79 18.94 16.73
C TYR A 46 -2.41 19.10 17.39
N GLY A 47 -2.08 18.27 18.38
CA GLY A 47 -0.79 18.34 19.05
C GLY A 47 0.36 17.87 18.15
N PRO A 48 1.59 18.33 18.41
CA PRO A 48 2.79 17.79 17.75
C PRO A 48 3.00 16.29 18.03
N GLU A 49 2.29 15.76 19.03
CA GLU A 49 2.21 14.36 19.43
C GLU A 49 1.14 13.54 18.69
N ASN A 50 0.46 14.11 17.69
CA ASN A 50 -0.65 13.46 16.97
C ASN A 50 -0.21 12.13 16.30
N GLN A 51 -0.95 11.06 16.59
CA GLN A 51 -0.71 9.71 16.06
C GLN A 51 -1.14 9.54 14.59
N ARG A 52 -1.79 10.52 13.96
CA ARG A 52 -2.27 10.45 12.56
C ARG A 52 -1.21 10.78 11.51
N GLY A 53 -0.01 11.22 11.91
CA GLY A 53 1.16 11.36 11.01
C GLY A 53 1.06 12.41 9.90
N LYS A 54 0.02 13.25 9.88
CA LYS A 54 -0.15 14.35 8.91
C LYS A 54 0.38 15.68 9.48
N GLU A 55 1.17 16.42 8.69
CA GLU A 55 1.32 17.86 8.88
C GLU A 55 -0.02 18.50 8.47
N LEU A 56 -0.91 18.77 9.43
CA LEU A 56 -2.14 19.51 9.15
C LEU A 56 -1.74 20.95 8.81
N ILE A 57 -1.88 21.33 7.54
CA ILE A 57 -1.61 22.67 7.03
C ILE A 57 -2.60 23.64 7.69
N GLU A 58 -2.13 24.83 8.08
CA GLU A 58 -2.92 25.91 8.70
C GLU A 58 -4.22 26.28 7.95
N SER A 59 -4.40 25.83 6.69
CA SER A 59 -5.52 26.13 5.81
C SER A 59 -6.75 25.21 5.94
N ASP A 60 -6.67 24.05 6.60
CA ASP A 60 -7.80 23.09 6.72
C ASP A 60 -8.76 23.43 7.87
N ASN A 61 -8.93 24.72 8.16
CA ASN A 61 -9.75 25.23 9.26
C ASN A 61 -11.07 25.86 8.76
N PRO A 62 -12.13 25.07 8.51
CA PRO A 62 -13.47 25.60 8.43
C PRO A 62 -14.10 25.55 9.82
N SER A 63 -13.91 26.60 10.61
CA SER A 63 -14.87 27.04 11.64
C SER A 63 -15.40 25.95 12.59
N GLY A 64 -14.63 25.56 13.62
CA GLY A 64 -15.27 24.67 14.59
C GLY A 64 -14.45 23.88 15.62
N ILE A 65 -14.33 24.41 16.83
CA ILE A 65 -13.61 23.78 17.94
C ILE A 65 -14.60 23.01 18.83
N LEU A 66 -14.26 21.75 19.18
CA LEU A 66 -15.04 20.90 20.08
C LEU A 66 -14.89 21.23 21.56
N VAL A 67 -13.74 21.77 21.96
CA VAL A 67 -13.42 22.17 23.34
C VAL A 67 -12.76 23.55 23.26
N GLY A 68 -13.55 24.62 23.39
CA GLY A 68 -13.13 25.99 23.11
C GLY A 68 -11.75 26.37 23.71
N GLY A 69 -10.91 27.01 22.88
CA GLY A 69 -9.58 27.52 23.25
C GLY A 69 -8.80 27.93 21.98
N PRO A 70 -7.85 28.88 22.06
CA PRO A 70 -7.02 29.23 20.90
C PRO A 70 -6.12 28.05 20.48
N LEU A 71 -5.79 27.97 19.18
CA LEU A 71 -4.83 27.03 18.54
C LEU A 71 -3.37 27.24 19.00
N VAL A 72 -3.17 27.55 20.28
CA VAL A 72 -1.84 27.55 20.89
C VAL A 72 -1.44 26.10 21.04
N GLU A 73 -0.31 25.69 20.44
CA GLU A 73 0.31 24.36 20.53
C GLU A 73 -0.15 23.55 21.77
N GLU A 74 -1.20 22.75 21.62
CA GLU A 74 -1.76 21.94 22.70
C GLU A 74 -1.02 20.61 22.72
N THR A 75 -0.37 20.29 23.84
CA THR A 75 0.40 19.05 24.00
C THR A 75 -0.26 18.11 24.98
N PHE A 76 0.01 16.82 24.88
CA PHE A 76 -0.46 15.83 25.87
C PHE A 76 -0.08 16.22 27.31
N GLN A 77 1.10 16.79 27.51
CA GLN A 77 1.56 17.27 28.82
C GLN A 77 0.76 18.48 29.34
N LYS A 78 0.40 19.44 28.48
CA LYS A 78 -0.44 20.59 28.86
C LYS A 78 -1.87 20.15 29.22
N ALA A 79 -2.44 19.24 28.44
CA ALA A 79 -3.74 18.62 28.73
C ALA A 79 -3.73 17.91 30.09
N TYR A 80 -2.70 17.09 30.34
CA TYR A 80 -2.51 16.39 31.61
C TYR A 80 -2.42 17.35 32.80
N ASN A 81 -1.56 18.37 32.73
CA ASN A 81 -1.36 19.31 33.83
C ASN A 81 -2.66 20.03 34.23
N ARG A 82 -3.49 20.40 33.24
CA ARG A 82 -4.80 21.00 33.49
C ARG A 82 -5.77 20.01 34.13
N LEU A 83 -5.82 18.78 33.63
CA LEU A 83 -6.70 17.76 34.17
C LEU A 83 -6.32 17.41 35.61
N GLU A 84 -5.03 17.16 35.88
CA GLU A 84 -4.52 16.87 37.22
C GLU A 84 -4.82 18.01 38.21
N SER A 85 -4.55 19.26 37.81
CA SER A 85 -4.84 20.44 38.64
C SER A 85 -6.34 20.57 38.91
N SER A 86 -7.18 20.30 37.91
CA SER A 86 -8.64 20.36 38.07
C SER A 86 -9.15 19.26 39.00
N ILE A 87 -8.63 18.03 38.90
CA ILE A 87 -9.00 16.92 39.78
C ILE A 87 -8.60 17.25 41.22
N ALA A 88 -7.37 17.73 41.43
CA ALA A 88 -6.89 18.13 42.74
C ALA A 88 -7.77 19.22 43.37
N SER A 89 -8.14 20.24 42.60
CA SER A 89 -9.03 21.31 43.07
C SER A 89 -10.43 20.81 43.44
N ILE A 90 -10.97 19.83 42.70
CA ILE A 90 -12.32 19.28 42.97
C ILE A 90 -12.31 18.43 44.24
N ILE A 91 -11.30 17.58 44.40
CA ILE A 91 -11.19 16.67 45.56
C ILE A 91 -10.86 17.44 46.84
N GLN A 92 -10.11 18.54 46.76
CA GLN A 92 -9.73 19.35 47.93
C GLN A 92 -10.87 20.26 48.44
N ASP A 93 -11.93 20.47 47.66
CA ASP A 93 -13.08 21.29 48.07
C ASP A 93 -13.93 20.56 49.13
N GLN A 94 -13.67 20.86 50.40
CA GLN A 94 -14.41 20.29 51.54
C GLN A 94 -15.82 20.88 51.70
N SER A 95 -16.18 21.96 51.00
CA SER A 95 -17.49 22.58 51.12
C SER A 95 -18.59 21.80 50.38
N SER A 96 -18.20 21.02 49.36
CA SER A 96 -19.07 20.14 48.60
C SER A 96 -18.27 18.92 48.11
N PRO A 97 -18.27 17.79 48.85
CA PRO A 97 -17.43 16.64 48.51
C PRO A 97 -17.89 16.04 47.18
N LYS A 98 -17.11 16.31 46.13
CA LYS A 98 -17.32 15.83 44.77
C LYS A 98 -16.12 15.04 44.29
N THR A 99 -16.37 14.19 43.30
CA THR A 99 -15.33 13.47 42.56
C THR A 99 -15.51 13.69 41.05
N VAL A 100 -14.58 13.17 40.25
CA VAL A 100 -14.54 13.40 38.81
C VAL A 100 -15.05 12.17 38.06
N LEU A 101 -15.87 12.37 37.03
CA LEU A 101 -16.16 11.37 36.01
C LEU A 101 -15.44 11.79 34.71
N LEU A 102 -14.33 11.11 34.40
CA LEU A 102 -13.51 11.35 33.23
C LEU A 102 -13.98 10.49 32.06
N LYS A 103 -14.17 11.11 30.90
CA LYS A 103 -14.41 10.42 29.63
C LYS A 103 -13.43 10.94 28.58
N ASP A 104 -12.49 10.07 28.23
CA ASP A 104 -11.67 10.15 27.03
C ASP A 104 -11.66 8.77 26.39
N HIS A 105 -11.70 8.68 25.07
CA HIS A 105 -11.68 7.39 24.40
C HIS A 105 -10.29 6.76 24.52
N THR A 106 -10.22 5.45 24.75
CA THR A 106 -8.96 4.71 24.93
C THR A 106 -8.00 4.92 23.77
N THR A 107 -8.53 5.00 22.55
CA THR A 107 -7.78 5.29 21.32
C THR A 107 -6.99 6.61 21.36
N MET A 108 -7.38 7.56 22.21
CA MET A 108 -6.72 8.86 22.36
C MET A 108 -5.55 8.81 23.35
N LEU A 109 -5.49 7.79 24.21
CA LEU A 109 -4.56 7.76 25.36
C LEU A 109 -3.50 6.67 25.25
N LEU A 110 -3.74 5.64 24.43
CA LEU A 110 -2.87 4.50 24.27
C LEU A 110 -1.59 4.84 23.49
N LYS A 111 -0.49 4.22 23.88
CA LYS A 111 0.78 4.23 23.15
C LYS A 111 0.60 3.64 21.77
N THR A 112 1.32 4.16 20.77
CA THR A 112 1.34 3.60 19.41
C THR A 112 1.67 2.11 19.39
N SER A 113 2.60 1.66 20.26
CA SER A 113 2.94 0.24 20.43
C SER A 113 1.75 -0.62 20.88
N ALA A 114 0.89 -0.09 21.74
CA ALA A 114 -0.34 -0.76 22.18
C ALA A 114 -1.43 -0.76 21.09
N CYS A 115 -1.35 0.14 20.11
CA CYS A 115 -2.30 0.27 19.00
C CYS A 115 -1.87 -0.48 17.72
N ARG A 116 -0.76 -1.24 17.72
CA ARG A 116 -0.19 -1.90 16.52
C ARG A 116 -1.16 -2.84 15.80
N PHE A 117 -2.14 -3.40 16.52
CA PHE A 117 -3.16 -4.26 15.94
C PHE A 117 -4.22 -3.49 15.13
N LEU A 118 -4.35 -2.16 15.32
CA LEU A 118 -5.27 -1.30 14.58
C LEU A 118 -4.71 -0.95 13.19
N LYS A 119 -3.42 -0.65 13.12
CA LYS A 119 -2.64 -0.49 11.88
C LYS A 119 -1.20 -0.96 12.10
N PRO A 120 -0.74 -2.02 11.40
CA PRO A 120 0.64 -2.50 11.52
C PRO A 120 1.70 -1.42 11.22
N ASP A 121 1.38 -0.46 10.35
CA ASP A 121 2.26 0.64 9.94
C ASP A 121 2.38 1.76 10.97
N TRP A 122 1.56 1.76 12.03
CA TRP A 122 1.74 2.62 13.21
C TRP A 122 2.90 2.16 14.11
N ALA A 123 3.66 1.12 13.70
CA ALA A 123 4.69 0.47 14.50
C ALA A 123 5.89 1.34 14.86
N SER A 124 6.10 2.49 14.20
CA SER A 124 7.16 3.43 14.55
C SER A 124 6.60 4.84 14.57
N PRO A 125 6.45 5.49 15.74
CA PRO A 125 6.25 6.93 15.76
C PRO A 125 7.40 7.56 14.97
N SER A 126 7.12 8.60 14.17
CA SER A 126 8.20 9.34 13.51
C SER A 126 9.26 9.72 14.56
N PRO A 127 10.56 9.81 14.24
CA PRO A 127 11.58 10.17 15.23
C PRO A 127 11.26 11.45 16.02
N LYS A 128 10.44 12.36 15.44
CA LYS A 128 9.87 13.53 16.11
C LYS A 128 8.82 13.16 17.17
N ILE A 129 7.88 12.26 16.86
CA ILE A 129 6.83 11.77 17.78
C ILE A 129 7.43 10.88 18.88
N ALA A 130 8.39 10.02 18.53
CA ALA A 130 9.07 9.11 19.46
C ALA A 130 9.81 9.89 20.57
N LYS A 131 10.39 11.05 20.21
CA LYS A 131 11.11 11.95 21.13
C LYS A 131 10.18 12.89 21.90
N ALA A 132 8.96 13.14 21.41
CA ALA A 132 7.98 14.03 22.04
C ALA A 132 7.11 13.33 23.10
N ILE A 133 6.89 12.01 22.99
CA ILE A 133 6.01 11.24 23.89
C ILE A 133 6.68 10.00 24.47
N GLU A 134 7.79 10.14 25.18
CA GLU A 134 8.34 9.00 25.95
C GLU A 134 7.41 8.65 27.13
N SER A 135 6.81 9.66 27.79
CA SER A 135 5.70 9.57 28.75
C SER A 135 5.33 10.98 29.25
N VAL A 136 4.08 11.20 29.63
CA VAL A 136 3.69 12.42 30.35
C VAL A 136 4.23 12.33 31.78
N THR A 137 4.79 13.42 32.29
CA THR A 137 5.32 13.49 33.66
C THR A 137 4.34 14.21 34.58
N SER A 138 4.17 13.71 35.81
CA SER A 138 3.35 14.40 36.80
C SER A 138 4.15 15.50 37.52
N PRO A 139 3.62 16.74 37.62
CA PRO A 139 4.12 17.77 38.53
C PRO A 139 4.07 17.36 40.01
N ASN A 140 3.22 16.39 40.38
CA ASN A 140 3.10 15.88 41.73
C ASN A 140 4.09 14.72 41.96
N PRO A 141 5.10 14.89 42.85
CA PRO A 141 6.08 13.86 43.12
C PRO A 141 5.47 12.52 43.54
N ALA A 142 4.34 12.52 44.27
CA ALA A 142 3.67 11.31 44.74
C ALA A 142 3.05 10.47 43.61
N LEU A 143 2.59 11.14 42.54
CA LEU A 143 2.07 10.48 41.33
C LEU A 143 3.21 10.11 40.36
N SER A 144 4.35 10.81 40.44
CA SER A 144 5.57 10.51 39.69
C SER A 144 6.38 9.34 40.27
N SER A 145 6.26 9.07 41.57
CA SER A 145 7.09 8.12 42.33
C SER A 145 6.58 6.69 42.34
N SER A 146 5.60 6.32 41.49
CA SER A 146 5.25 4.91 41.29
C SER A 146 6.32 4.23 40.43
N LEU A 147 7.45 3.99 41.09
CA LEU A 147 8.48 2.98 40.88
C LEU A 147 8.53 2.30 39.51
N ARG A 148 9.73 2.32 38.93
CA ARG A 148 10.26 1.16 38.20
C ARG A 148 9.80 -0.12 38.93
N SER A 149 9.07 -0.97 38.22
CA SER A 149 8.79 -2.35 38.58
C SER A 149 8.16 -2.58 39.96
N SER A 150 6.88 -2.23 40.12
CA SER A 150 6.04 -2.95 41.10
C SER A 150 5.60 -4.30 40.51
N GLY A 151 6.53 -5.23 40.29
CA GLY A 151 6.30 -6.68 40.08
C GLY A 151 5.33 -7.18 38.99
N GLY A 152 4.60 -6.30 38.30
CA GLY A 152 3.61 -6.65 37.29
C GLY A 152 4.25 -7.02 35.96
N VAL A 153 3.65 -8.00 35.30
CA VAL A 153 4.06 -8.51 33.99
C VAL A 153 3.60 -7.56 32.88
N MET A 154 2.47 -6.86 33.04
CA MET A 154 1.93 -5.99 31.98
C MET A 154 2.39 -4.52 32.12
N PRO A 155 3.02 -3.95 31.07
CA PRO A 155 3.37 -2.54 31.05
C PRO A 155 2.12 -1.67 30.87
N ASN A 156 2.12 -0.47 31.46
CA ASN A 156 1.06 0.53 31.26
C ASN A 156 0.94 0.88 29.76
N PRO A 157 -0.22 0.62 29.13
CA PRO A 157 -0.39 0.76 27.70
C PRO A 157 -0.68 2.21 27.28
N THR A 158 -0.81 3.16 28.22
CA THR A 158 -1.11 4.58 27.97
C THR A 158 0.12 5.49 28.08
N TYR A 159 -0.01 6.73 27.60
CA TYR A 159 0.98 7.79 27.85
C TYR A 159 0.86 8.45 29.23
N LEU A 160 -0.14 8.08 30.03
CA LEU A 160 -0.40 8.64 31.35
C LEU A 160 0.43 7.93 32.43
N PRO A 161 0.85 8.61 33.51
CA PRO A 161 1.55 7.97 34.63
C PRO A 161 0.71 6.88 35.31
N ASP A 162 1.34 5.79 35.75
CA ASP A 162 0.69 4.71 36.53
C ASP A 162 -0.05 5.28 37.75
N GLY A 163 0.63 6.11 38.54
CA GLY A 163 0.04 6.71 39.75
C GLY A 163 -1.19 7.57 39.45
N PHE A 164 -1.25 8.20 38.27
CA PHE A 164 -2.42 8.95 37.85
C PHE A 164 -3.59 8.02 37.50
N LEU A 165 -3.35 6.92 36.79
CA LEU A 165 -4.40 5.94 36.48
C LEU A 165 -4.92 5.24 37.74
N GLU A 166 -4.05 4.97 38.71
CA GLU A 166 -4.38 4.27 39.97
C GLU A 166 -5.31 5.06 40.91
N ILE A 167 -5.51 6.37 40.69
CA ILE A 167 -6.50 7.13 41.47
C ILE A 167 -7.94 6.82 41.03
N PHE A 168 -8.13 6.31 39.81
CA PHE A 168 -9.44 6.13 39.21
C PHE A 168 -10.02 4.73 39.44
N SER A 169 -11.33 4.69 39.63
CA SER A 169 -12.16 3.49 39.48
C SER A 169 -12.55 3.30 38.01
N PRO A 170 -12.10 2.21 37.36
CA PRO A 170 -12.34 2.00 35.93
C PRO A 170 -13.73 1.41 35.65
N VAL A 171 -14.49 2.08 34.79
CA VAL A 171 -15.75 1.58 34.21
C VAL A 171 -15.55 1.34 32.71
N VAL A 172 -15.66 0.08 32.28
CA VAL A 172 -15.48 -0.33 30.88
C VAL A 172 -16.83 -0.49 30.21
N LEU A 173 -17.13 0.38 29.25
CA LEU A 173 -18.35 0.30 28.45
C LEU A 173 -18.12 -0.47 27.15
N ILE A 174 -18.65 -1.68 27.06
CA ILE A 174 -18.60 -2.49 25.84
C ILE A 174 -19.92 -2.42 25.08
N ARG A 175 -19.82 -2.67 23.77
CA ARG A 175 -20.97 -2.77 22.86
C ARG A 175 -20.58 -3.61 21.65
N HIS A 176 -21.55 -4.31 21.05
CA HIS A 176 -21.28 -5.17 19.89
C HIS A 176 -20.66 -4.37 18.72
N PRO A 177 -19.52 -4.80 18.13
CA PRO A 177 -18.81 -4.07 17.08
C PRO A 177 -19.66 -3.74 15.84
N ALA A 178 -20.54 -4.66 15.42
CA ALA A 178 -21.45 -4.42 14.30
C ALA A 178 -22.40 -3.22 14.54
N ILE A 179 -22.73 -2.92 15.81
CA ILE A 179 -23.51 -1.72 16.14
C ILE A 179 -22.60 -0.50 16.15
N THR A 180 -21.43 -0.57 16.81
CA THR A 180 -20.56 0.60 16.99
C THR A 180 -20.04 1.13 15.66
N VAL A 181 -19.58 0.24 14.76
CA VAL A 181 -19.09 0.58 13.41
C VAL A 181 -20.20 1.20 12.57
N ALA A 182 -21.36 0.53 12.45
CA ALA A 182 -22.49 1.04 11.68
C ALA A 182 -23.02 2.39 12.21
N SER A 183 -23.05 2.53 13.53
CA SER A 183 -23.49 3.74 14.22
C SER A 183 -22.50 4.91 14.03
N LEU A 184 -21.19 4.61 13.98
CA LEU A 184 -20.15 5.59 13.69
C LEU A 184 -20.28 6.06 12.24
N TYR A 185 -20.37 5.12 11.30
CA TYR A 185 -20.53 5.40 9.87
C TYR A 185 -21.74 6.30 9.60
N GLY A 186 -22.90 5.93 10.15
CA GLY A 186 -24.12 6.71 9.99
C GLY A 186 -24.04 8.11 10.61
N ALA A 187 -23.27 8.30 11.70
CA ALA A 187 -23.06 9.63 12.28
C ALA A 187 -22.19 10.51 11.38
N MET A 188 -21.12 9.95 10.81
CA MET A 188 -20.22 10.66 9.88
C MET A 188 -20.95 11.02 8.57
N LEU A 189 -21.78 10.13 8.03
CA LEU A 189 -22.62 10.41 6.86
C LEU A 189 -23.52 11.64 7.06
N ARG A 190 -24.12 11.77 8.25
CA ARG A 190 -24.98 12.92 8.57
C ARG A 190 -24.22 14.24 8.68
N GLN A 191 -22.92 14.20 8.93
CA GLN A 191 -22.07 15.40 8.95
C GLN A 191 -21.52 15.78 7.59
N GLN A 192 -21.78 14.97 6.55
CA GLN A 192 -21.11 15.08 5.26
C GLN A 192 -19.57 14.94 5.38
N GLU A 193 -19.08 14.41 6.50
CA GLU A 193 -17.68 14.03 6.77
C GLU A 193 -17.46 12.52 6.53
N ALA A 194 -18.46 11.83 5.98
CA ALA A 194 -18.26 10.45 5.54
C ALA A 194 -17.29 10.44 4.36
N PRO A 195 -16.28 9.55 4.42
CA PRO A 195 -15.28 9.41 3.40
C PRO A 195 -15.82 9.43 1.96
N LYS A 196 -15.39 10.39 1.15
CA LYS A 196 -15.59 10.38 -0.31
C LYS A 196 -14.23 10.34 -1.00
N GLY A 197 -13.99 9.31 -1.81
CA GLY A 197 -12.71 9.15 -2.51
C GLY A 197 -11.55 8.86 -1.55
N ASP A 198 -10.51 9.70 -1.57
CA ASP A 198 -9.23 9.57 -0.82
C ASP A 198 -9.37 9.39 0.72
N GLU A 199 -10.57 9.54 1.27
CA GLU A 199 -10.87 9.47 2.70
C GLU A 199 -11.14 8.03 3.20
N LEU A 200 -11.18 7.02 2.33
CA LEU A 200 -11.48 5.63 2.71
C LEU A 200 -10.37 4.96 3.52
N TYR A 201 -9.10 5.38 3.42
CA TYR A 201 -8.05 5.00 4.39
C TYR A 201 -8.32 5.53 5.79
N GLU A 202 -8.94 6.71 5.86
CA GLU A 202 -9.37 7.28 7.12
C GLU A 202 -10.55 6.49 7.67
N TRP A 203 -11.40 5.88 6.84
CA TRP A 203 -12.46 4.99 7.33
C TRP A 203 -11.91 3.80 8.11
N GLU A 204 -10.89 3.10 7.63
CA GLU A 204 -10.23 2.05 8.41
C GLU A 204 -9.64 2.61 9.72
N SER A 205 -9.12 3.84 9.69
CA SER A 205 -8.65 4.55 10.90
C SER A 205 -9.79 4.92 11.87
N HIS A 206 -11.02 5.16 11.39
CA HIS A 206 -12.17 5.53 12.24
C HIS A 206 -12.93 4.27 12.72
N GLY A 207 -13.12 3.27 11.86
CA GLY A 207 -13.67 1.97 12.25
C GLY A 207 -12.79 1.27 13.27
N SER A 208 -11.46 1.33 13.11
CA SER A 208 -10.50 0.81 14.10
C SER A 208 -10.60 1.54 15.45
N GLN A 209 -11.02 2.82 15.50
CA GLN A 209 -11.27 3.49 16.78
C GLN A 209 -12.41 2.84 17.59
N THR A 210 -13.34 2.13 16.94
CA THR A 210 -14.40 1.38 17.63
C THR A 210 -13.98 -0.01 18.10
N SER A 211 -12.72 -0.39 17.89
CA SER A 211 -12.20 -1.70 18.25
C SER A 211 -12.15 -1.90 19.77
N PRO A 212 -12.77 -2.98 20.30
CA PRO A 212 -12.78 -3.24 21.74
C PRO A 212 -11.40 -3.60 22.30
N ARG A 213 -10.44 -3.95 21.42
CA ARG A 213 -9.08 -4.31 21.81
C ARG A 213 -8.34 -3.17 22.51
N THR A 214 -8.68 -1.91 22.23
CA THR A 214 -8.08 -0.76 22.95
C THR A 214 -8.56 -0.70 24.39
N GLN A 215 -9.83 -1.02 24.64
CA GLN A 215 -10.40 -1.13 25.98
C GLN A 215 -9.83 -2.36 26.71
N TRP A 216 -9.67 -3.47 25.98
CA TRP A 216 -9.09 -4.71 26.49
C TRP A 216 -7.69 -4.50 27.08
N ALA A 217 -6.81 -3.80 26.36
CA ALA A 217 -5.44 -3.54 26.83
C ALA A 217 -5.41 -2.79 28.19
N LEU A 218 -6.28 -1.80 28.35
CA LEU A 218 -6.36 -1.05 29.61
C LEU A 218 -7.09 -1.85 30.71
N TRP A 219 -8.07 -2.66 30.34
CA TRP A 219 -8.76 -3.59 31.25
C TRP A 219 -7.80 -4.65 31.82
N GLU A 220 -6.91 -5.23 31.01
CA GLU A 220 -5.90 -6.18 31.47
C GLU A 220 -4.97 -5.52 32.50
N TRP A 221 -4.49 -4.31 32.20
CA TRP A 221 -3.61 -3.57 33.09
C TRP A 221 -4.28 -3.25 34.44
N TYR A 222 -5.52 -2.75 34.44
CA TYR A 222 -6.24 -2.49 35.69
C TYR A 222 -6.58 -3.78 36.46
N SER A 223 -6.88 -4.87 35.75
CA SER A 223 -7.18 -6.16 36.38
C SER A 223 -5.96 -6.69 37.13
N GLU A 224 -4.77 -6.64 36.52
CA GLU A 224 -3.53 -7.02 37.19
C GLU A 224 -3.22 -6.12 38.40
N LYS A 225 -3.39 -4.79 38.26
CA LYS A 225 -3.19 -3.85 39.37
C LYS A 225 -4.16 -4.11 40.52
N ALA A 226 -5.42 -4.45 40.22
CA ALA A 226 -6.40 -4.84 41.21
C ALA A 226 -5.98 -6.13 41.94
N ASP A 227 -5.56 -7.17 41.20
CA ASP A 227 -5.10 -8.44 41.76
C ASP A 227 -3.88 -8.24 42.68
N LEU A 228 -2.91 -7.40 42.28
CA LEU A 228 -1.75 -7.07 43.09
C LEU A 228 -2.12 -6.32 44.38
N ALA A 229 -3.05 -5.36 44.29
CA ALA A 229 -3.55 -4.63 45.46
C ALA A 229 -4.26 -5.58 46.45
N GLU A 230 -5.09 -6.49 45.93
CA GLU A 230 -5.82 -7.49 46.73
C GLU A 230 -4.87 -8.52 47.37
N ALA A 231 -3.84 -8.97 46.64
CA ALA A 231 -2.81 -9.87 47.17
C ALA A 231 -1.97 -9.21 48.29
N GLY A 232 -1.62 -7.93 48.13
CA GLY A 232 -0.89 -7.16 49.15
C GLY A 232 -1.69 -6.94 50.43
N THR A 233 -3.02 -6.80 50.34
CA THR A 233 -3.90 -6.74 51.52
C THR A 233 -4.00 -8.07 52.26
N ASN A 234 -4.01 -9.20 51.54
CA ASN A 234 -4.09 -10.54 52.14
C ASN A 234 -2.81 -10.94 52.90
N GLN A 235 -1.62 -10.49 52.47
CA GLN A 235 -0.36 -10.74 53.20
C GLN A 235 -0.25 -9.97 54.53
N LYS A 236 -0.91 -8.81 54.68
CA LYS A 236 -0.95 -8.08 55.97
C LYS A 236 -1.93 -8.72 56.98
N ALA A 237 -2.91 -9.49 56.51
CA ALA A 237 -3.91 -10.13 57.35
C ALA A 237 -3.46 -11.48 57.95
N THR A 238 -2.42 -12.13 57.42
CA THR A 238 -1.95 -13.45 57.88
C THR A 238 -1.15 -13.45 59.20
N ASN A 239 -1.02 -12.31 59.89
CA ASN A 239 -0.45 -12.25 61.25
C ASN A 239 -1.49 -12.40 62.37
N GLY A 240 -2.76 -12.68 62.05
CA GLY A 240 -3.79 -13.04 63.03
C GLY A 240 -4.49 -14.34 62.63
N ALA A 241 -4.40 -15.36 63.48
CA ALA A 241 -5.08 -16.64 63.29
C ALA A 241 -6.61 -16.45 63.33
N GLY A 242 -7.29 -16.74 62.21
CA GLY A 242 -8.75 -16.68 62.08
C GLY A 242 -9.23 -17.23 60.74
N ASP A 243 -10.35 -17.95 60.82
CA ASP A 243 -10.98 -18.89 59.88
C ASP A 243 -10.83 -18.72 58.36
N HIS A 244 -10.82 -19.88 57.67
CA HIS A 244 -10.55 -20.02 56.23
C HIS A 244 -11.82 -20.10 55.35
N LEU A 245 -13.03 -19.92 55.90
CA LEU A 245 -14.28 -20.15 55.16
C LEU A 245 -15.13 -18.90 54.86
N ASP A 246 -14.82 -17.73 55.42
CA ASP A 246 -15.43 -16.43 55.02
C ASP A 246 -14.67 -15.71 53.89
N ARG A 247 -13.55 -16.29 53.41
CA ARG A 247 -12.60 -15.64 52.48
C ARG A 247 -13.08 -15.53 51.03
N ALA A 248 -14.15 -16.23 50.64
CA ALA A 248 -14.63 -16.24 49.25
C ALA A 248 -15.51 -15.03 48.88
N ASN A 249 -16.12 -14.34 49.86
CA ASN A 249 -16.95 -13.16 49.61
C ASN A 249 -16.20 -11.83 49.82
N GLY A 250 -14.94 -11.85 50.27
CA GLY A 250 -14.13 -10.66 50.55
C GLY A 250 -13.15 -10.24 49.46
N ALA A 251 -12.99 -11.04 48.40
CA ALA A 251 -11.95 -10.89 47.37
C ALA A 251 -12.30 -9.90 46.23
N MET A 252 -13.15 -8.90 46.47
CA MET A 252 -13.75 -8.10 45.40
C MET A 252 -13.74 -6.58 45.63
N ASN A 253 -12.87 -6.09 46.53
CA ASN A 253 -12.98 -4.74 47.11
C ASN A 253 -11.92 -3.73 46.67
N SER A 254 -11.03 -4.04 45.71
CA SER A 254 -10.15 -3.00 45.17
C SER A 254 -10.93 -2.02 44.29
N HIS A 255 -10.76 -0.71 44.52
CA HIS A 255 -11.36 0.35 43.69
C HIS A 255 -10.80 0.32 42.26
N LEU A 256 -9.65 -0.34 42.04
CA LEU A 256 -9.01 -0.53 40.74
C LEU A 256 -9.65 -1.65 39.91
N ARG A 257 -10.50 -2.51 40.50
CA ARG A 257 -11.10 -3.64 39.79
C ARG A 257 -12.09 -3.10 38.72
N PRO A 258 -11.87 -3.39 37.42
CA PRO A 258 -12.76 -2.93 36.35
C PRO A 258 -14.20 -3.37 36.51
N ILE A 259 -15.11 -2.40 36.36
CA ILE A 259 -16.55 -2.63 36.25
C ILE A 259 -16.89 -2.69 34.76
N VAL A 260 -17.21 -3.87 34.24
CA VAL A 260 -17.56 -4.05 32.82
C VAL A 260 -19.07 -3.97 32.67
N ILE A 261 -19.54 -3.18 31.70
CA ILE A 261 -20.96 -3.01 31.41
C ILE A 261 -21.16 -3.15 29.91
N ASP A 262 -21.97 -4.11 29.50
CA ASP A 262 -22.52 -4.15 28.16
C ASP A 262 -23.67 -3.13 28.07
N THR A 263 -23.50 -2.16 27.18
CA THR A 263 -24.49 -1.09 27.02
C THR A 263 -25.86 -1.63 26.62
N ASP A 264 -25.93 -2.60 25.70
CA ASP A 264 -27.22 -3.11 25.24
C ASP A 264 -27.78 -4.18 26.21
N LEU A 265 -26.96 -5.12 26.68
CA LEU A 265 -27.42 -6.24 27.52
C LEU A 265 -27.63 -5.88 29.00
N ASP A 266 -26.79 -5.01 29.56
CA ASP A 266 -26.87 -4.64 30.96
C ASP A 266 -27.63 -3.32 31.10
N LEU A 267 -27.08 -2.23 30.55
CA LEU A 267 -27.60 -0.89 30.81
C LEU A 267 -28.98 -0.64 30.18
N LEU A 268 -29.20 -1.03 28.92
CA LEU A 268 -30.46 -0.78 28.23
C LEU A 268 -31.52 -1.85 28.49
N SER A 269 -31.13 -3.10 28.71
CA SER A 269 -32.09 -4.19 28.97
C SER A 269 -32.46 -4.33 30.45
N GLN A 270 -31.53 -4.02 31.37
CA GLN A 270 -31.67 -4.16 32.83
C GLN A 270 -31.17 -2.89 33.56
N PRO A 271 -31.76 -1.71 33.27
CA PRO A 271 -31.24 -0.44 33.77
C PRO A 271 -31.25 -0.33 35.30
N ALA A 272 -32.28 -0.85 35.97
CA ALA A 272 -32.42 -0.73 37.42
C ALA A 272 -31.35 -1.53 38.16
N GLU A 273 -31.15 -2.78 37.77
CA GLU A 273 -30.15 -3.69 38.32
C GLU A 273 -28.74 -3.17 38.05
N THR A 274 -28.48 -2.69 36.83
CA THR A 274 -27.18 -2.14 36.43
C THR A 274 -26.84 -0.89 37.22
N ILE A 275 -27.80 0.05 37.37
CA ILE A 275 -27.61 1.27 38.16
C ILE A 275 -27.36 0.96 39.63
N GLN A 276 -28.12 0.00 40.20
CA GLN A 276 -27.92 -0.43 41.59
C GLN A 276 -26.52 -1.04 41.79
N TYR A 277 -26.09 -1.91 40.88
CA TYR A 277 -24.76 -2.51 40.91
C TYR A 277 -23.65 -1.43 40.80
N LEU A 278 -23.79 -0.51 39.84
CA LEU A 278 -22.83 0.59 39.65
C LEU A 278 -22.68 1.47 40.87
N THR A 279 -23.80 1.93 41.42
CA THR A 279 -23.83 2.88 42.55
C THR A 279 -23.22 2.26 43.81
N GLN A 280 -23.49 0.97 44.05
CA GLN A 280 -22.85 0.21 45.13
C GLN A 280 -21.34 0.08 44.92
N ARG A 281 -20.88 -0.29 43.72
CA ARG A 281 -19.46 -0.49 43.41
C ARG A 281 -18.66 0.81 43.44
N LEU A 282 -19.26 1.91 43.02
CA LEU A 282 -18.62 3.23 42.94
C LEU A 282 -18.82 4.07 44.22
N SER A 283 -19.62 3.59 45.17
CA SER A 283 -20.00 4.32 46.39
C SER A 283 -20.58 5.72 46.11
N ILE A 284 -21.48 5.80 45.12
CA ILE A 284 -22.19 7.02 44.73
C ILE A 284 -23.69 6.89 44.97
N ASP A 285 -24.38 8.01 45.20
CA ASP A 285 -25.81 8.03 45.50
C ASP A 285 -26.68 7.70 44.26
N PRO A 286 -27.45 6.59 44.27
CA PRO A 286 -28.34 6.26 43.14
C PRO A 286 -29.40 7.33 42.86
N ALA A 287 -29.77 8.18 43.83
CA ALA A 287 -30.78 9.22 43.62
C ALA A 287 -30.32 10.34 42.68
N GLY A 288 -29.01 10.48 42.45
CA GLY A 288 -28.43 11.47 41.54
C GLY A 288 -28.42 11.06 40.07
N ILE A 289 -28.91 9.86 39.72
CA ILE A 289 -28.86 9.33 38.36
C ILE A 289 -30.18 9.61 37.65
N ILE A 290 -30.12 10.38 36.56
CA ILE A 290 -31.31 10.71 35.77
C ILE A 290 -31.67 9.54 34.84
N GLN A 291 -32.96 9.21 34.77
CA GLN A 291 -33.48 8.13 33.92
C GLN A 291 -34.47 8.62 32.85
N SER A 292 -34.96 9.84 33.01
CA SER A 292 -35.85 10.52 32.08
C SER A 292 -35.40 11.95 31.89
N TRP A 293 -35.50 12.46 30.66
CA TRP A 293 -35.15 13.83 30.30
C TRP A 293 -36.10 14.34 29.24
N SER A 294 -36.03 15.64 28.95
CA SER A 294 -36.80 16.23 27.85
C SER A 294 -35.95 16.28 26.58
N PRO A 295 -36.51 15.94 25.40
CA PRO A 295 -35.82 16.15 24.14
C PRO A 295 -35.37 17.61 24.03
N THR A 296 -34.09 17.81 23.78
CA THR A 296 -33.49 19.15 23.78
C THR A 296 -33.26 19.59 22.34
N ALA A 297 -33.99 20.60 21.88
CA ALA A 297 -33.88 21.14 20.53
C ALA A 297 -32.65 22.06 20.33
N SER A 298 -31.86 22.35 21.37
CA SER A 298 -30.82 23.37 21.30
C SER A 298 -29.49 22.84 20.77
N ALA A 299 -29.16 23.29 19.56
CA ALA A 299 -27.84 23.27 18.95
C ALA A 299 -26.89 24.27 19.64
N SER A 300 -26.52 24.02 20.90
CA SER A 300 -25.50 24.81 21.62
C SER A 300 -24.11 24.16 21.61
N ASP A 301 -24.03 22.89 21.23
CA ASP A 301 -22.76 22.21 20.99
C ASP A 301 -22.43 22.29 19.50
N HIS A 302 -21.21 22.70 19.16
CA HIS A 302 -20.41 21.79 18.34
C HIS A 302 -21.07 21.22 17.05
N PRO A 303 -21.16 21.83 15.85
CA PRO A 303 -21.79 21.15 14.69
C PRO A 303 -21.25 19.72 14.46
N GLY A 304 -19.95 19.55 14.72
CA GLY A 304 -19.22 18.28 14.76
C GLY A 304 -19.61 17.27 15.86
N LEU A 305 -20.28 17.64 16.96
CA LEU A 305 -20.74 16.69 18.00
C LEU A 305 -22.24 16.39 17.95
N THR A 306 -23.02 17.27 17.33
CA THR A 306 -24.48 17.16 17.29
C THR A 306 -24.92 15.85 16.62
N ALA A 307 -24.27 15.43 15.53
CA ALA A 307 -24.59 14.17 14.85
C ALA A 307 -24.29 12.91 15.70
N PHE A 308 -23.35 13.01 16.63
CA PHE A 308 -22.98 11.93 17.55
C PHE A 308 -23.88 11.85 18.79
N LYS A 309 -24.55 12.95 19.16
CA LYS A 309 -25.53 12.99 20.26
C LYS A 309 -26.99 12.91 19.79
N GLY A 310 -27.26 12.90 18.48
CA GLY A 310 -28.61 13.01 17.93
C GLY A 310 -29.66 12.04 18.50
N THR A 311 -29.32 10.77 18.75
CA THR A 311 -30.28 9.83 19.36
C THR A 311 -30.65 10.21 20.79
N LEU A 312 -29.68 10.69 21.57
CA LEU A 312 -29.85 11.11 22.96
C LEU A 312 -30.68 12.40 23.05
N LEU A 313 -30.32 13.40 22.24
CA LEU A 313 -30.98 14.71 22.23
C LEU A 313 -32.45 14.64 21.80
N ASN A 314 -32.80 13.64 20.98
CA ASN A 314 -34.16 13.43 20.49
C ASN A 314 -34.97 12.41 21.32
N SER A 315 -34.40 11.82 22.38
CA SER A 315 -35.11 10.88 23.25
C SER A 315 -35.62 11.57 24.52
N ALA A 316 -36.58 10.93 25.19
CA ALA A 316 -37.09 11.34 26.51
C ALA A 316 -36.55 10.46 27.66
N GLY A 317 -35.61 9.56 27.34
CA GLY A 317 -35.09 8.52 28.23
C GLY A 317 -34.23 7.51 27.48
N MET A 318 -33.85 6.44 28.16
CA MET A 318 -33.12 5.31 27.57
C MET A 318 -33.96 4.61 26.50
N MET A 319 -33.38 4.44 25.31
CA MET A 319 -34.02 3.74 24.20
C MET A 319 -33.82 2.23 24.35
N PRO A 320 -34.75 1.38 23.85
CA PRO A 320 -34.57 -0.07 23.86
C PRO A 320 -33.24 -0.50 23.22
N PRO A 321 -32.67 -1.63 23.67
CA PRO A 321 -31.41 -2.16 23.12
C PRO A 321 -31.55 -2.47 21.64
N LYS A 322 -30.42 -2.37 20.91
CA LYS A 322 -30.37 -2.83 19.52
C LYS A 322 -30.09 -4.33 19.49
N THR A 323 -30.93 -5.08 18.79
CA THR A 323 -30.65 -6.49 18.50
C THR A 323 -29.67 -6.60 17.34
N VAL A 324 -28.68 -7.48 17.50
CA VAL A 324 -27.72 -7.84 16.45
C VAL A 324 -27.94 -9.31 16.11
N SER A 325 -27.94 -9.62 14.83
CA SER A 325 -27.92 -11.01 14.39
C SER A 325 -26.53 -11.63 14.61
N ASP A 326 -26.47 -12.85 15.17
CA ASP A 326 -25.21 -13.63 15.23
C ASP A 326 -24.67 -13.94 13.81
N ASP A 327 -25.55 -13.97 12.80
CA ASP A 327 -25.19 -14.06 11.39
C ASP A 327 -24.82 -12.68 10.81
N ILE A 328 -23.59 -12.26 11.08
CA ILE A 328 -23.05 -10.96 10.60
C ILE A 328 -22.95 -10.94 9.07
N GLN A 329 -22.40 -11.99 8.47
CA GLN A 329 -22.13 -12.04 7.03
C GLN A 329 -23.40 -12.20 6.18
N GLY A 330 -24.44 -12.86 6.71
CA GLY A 330 -25.67 -13.11 5.97
C GLY A 330 -26.76 -12.08 6.22
N LYS A 331 -26.94 -11.60 7.45
CA LYS A 331 -28.05 -10.68 7.81
C LYS A 331 -27.60 -9.24 8.01
N GLU A 332 -26.58 -8.97 8.81
CA GLU A 332 -26.10 -7.60 9.01
C GLU A 332 -25.50 -7.03 7.72
N ALA A 333 -24.73 -7.81 6.97
CA ALA A 333 -24.19 -7.38 5.68
C ALA A 333 -25.30 -6.99 4.69
N LYS A 334 -26.38 -7.79 4.57
CA LYS A 334 -27.52 -7.45 3.69
C LYS A 334 -28.24 -6.17 4.11
N LYS A 335 -28.35 -5.94 5.41
CA LYS A 335 -28.90 -4.70 5.94
C LYS A 335 -28.01 -3.52 5.58
N TRP A 336 -26.70 -3.65 5.73
CA TRP A 336 -25.73 -2.64 5.32
C TRP A 336 -25.75 -2.39 3.80
N GLU A 337 -25.87 -3.44 2.98
CA GLU A 337 -26.05 -3.31 1.54
C GLU A 337 -27.34 -2.54 1.18
N ALA A 338 -28.43 -2.78 1.91
CA ALA A 338 -29.68 -2.05 1.70
C ALA A 338 -29.57 -0.58 2.14
N ASP A 339 -28.88 -0.32 3.26
CA ASP A 339 -28.75 1.00 3.85
C ASP A 339 -27.73 1.88 3.10
N TRP A 340 -26.66 1.29 2.55
CA TRP A 340 -25.50 2.01 2.00
C TRP A 340 -25.15 1.65 0.55
N GLY A 341 -25.84 0.68 -0.06
CA GLY A 341 -25.58 0.20 -1.41
C GLY A 341 -24.65 -1.02 -1.46
N LYS A 342 -24.61 -1.68 -2.62
CA LYS A 342 -23.82 -2.89 -2.86
C LYS A 342 -22.41 -2.53 -3.35
N GLU A 343 -21.38 -3.24 -2.89
CA GLU A 343 -20.08 -3.26 -3.57
C GLU A 343 -20.27 -3.78 -5.01
N THR A 344 -20.07 -2.92 -6.01
CA THR A 344 -20.25 -3.30 -7.41
C THR A 344 -18.93 -3.69 -8.06
N LEU A 345 -18.71 -4.99 -8.26
CA LEU A 345 -17.74 -5.51 -9.24
C LEU A 345 -18.41 -5.65 -10.61
N GLN A 346 -19.05 -4.58 -11.09
CA GLN A 346 -19.75 -4.59 -12.37
C GLN A 346 -18.81 -4.23 -13.52
N PHE A 347 -19.00 -4.86 -14.68
CA PHE A 347 -18.29 -4.48 -15.89
C PHE A 347 -18.98 -3.32 -16.60
N ARG A 348 -18.16 -2.43 -17.16
CA ARG A 348 -18.59 -1.38 -18.06
C ARG A 348 -17.55 -1.20 -19.16
N GLU A 349 -18.03 -1.10 -20.39
CA GLU A 349 -17.21 -0.81 -21.54
C GLU A 349 -17.07 0.71 -21.72
N PHE A 350 -15.87 1.15 -22.07
CA PHE A 350 -15.56 2.56 -22.31
C PHE A 350 -14.84 2.72 -23.64
N PHE A 351 -15.19 3.77 -24.37
CA PHE A 351 -14.52 4.15 -25.62
C PHE A 351 -13.63 5.39 -25.38
N ASP A 352 -12.62 5.59 -26.23
CA ASP A 352 -11.53 6.57 -26.02
C ASP A 352 -11.96 8.00 -25.63
N ARG A 353 -13.14 8.48 -26.08
CA ARG A 353 -13.65 9.82 -25.76
C ARG A 353 -14.31 9.94 -24.38
N GLU A 354 -14.66 8.81 -23.77
CA GLU A 354 -15.41 8.70 -22.52
C GLU A 354 -14.63 7.96 -21.43
N LEU A 355 -13.31 7.79 -21.62
CA LEU A 355 -12.47 7.04 -20.69
C LEU A 355 -12.39 7.77 -19.34
N PRO A 356 -12.88 7.18 -18.23
CA PRO A 356 -12.78 7.79 -16.92
C PRO A 356 -11.33 7.74 -16.41
N LYS A 357 -11.05 8.37 -15.28
CA LYS A 357 -9.84 8.06 -14.51
C LYS A 357 -9.98 6.66 -13.93
N TYR A 358 -8.94 5.85 -14.04
CA TYR A 358 -8.92 4.47 -13.55
C TYR A 358 -7.54 4.09 -13.02
N ALA A 359 -7.55 3.12 -12.09
CA ALA A 359 -6.38 2.39 -11.66
C ALA A 359 -6.20 1.12 -12.51
N ILE A 360 -4.97 0.60 -12.58
CA ILE A 360 -4.69 -0.63 -13.33
C ILE A 360 -3.88 -1.60 -12.46
N LEU A 361 -4.19 -2.90 -12.54
CA LEU A 361 -3.44 -3.93 -11.83
C LEU A 361 -2.34 -4.52 -12.72
N SER A 362 -1.12 -4.55 -12.19
CA SER A 362 -0.02 -5.38 -12.69
C SER A 362 0.26 -6.50 -11.70
N HIS A 363 0.31 -7.74 -12.19
CA HIS A 363 0.56 -8.89 -11.33
C HIS A 363 1.04 -10.11 -12.12
N ARG A 364 1.55 -11.11 -11.42
CA ARG A 364 1.79 -12.43 -12.01
C ARG A 364 0.58 -13.31 -11.81
N TRP A 365 0.09 -13.91 -12.89
CA TRP A 365 -1.01 -14.87 -12.83
C TRP A 365 -0.63 -16.03 -11.91
N GLY A 366 -1.47 -16.28 -10.90
CA GLY A 366 -1.37 -17.39 -9.97
C GLY A 366 -2.05 -18.66 -10.51
N HIS A 367 -2.23 -19.65 -9.62
CA HIS A 367 -2.86 -20.92 -9.98
C HIS A 367 -4.38 -20.83 -10.23
N LYS A 368 -5.06 -19.82 -9.67
CA LYS A 368 -6.51 -19.64 -9.75
C LYS A 368 -6.83 -18.17 -10.03
N GLU A 369 -6.75 -17.78 -11.29
CA GLU A 369 -7.17 -16.46 -11.75
C GLU A 369 -8.64 -16.47 -12.15
N VAL A 370 -9.34 -15.35 -11.89
CA VAL A 370 -10.73 -15.19 -12.31
C VAL A 370 -10.76 -14.66 -13.73
N SER A 371 -11.50 -15.34 -14.60
CA SER A 371 -11.73 -14.94 -15.99
C SER A 371 -12.86 -13.93 -16.14
N PHE A 372 -12.92 -13.29 -17.32
CA PHE A 372 -14.03 -12.40 -17.69
C PHE A 372 -15.40 -13.09 -17.53
N GLN A 373 -15.55 -14.33 -18.03
CA GLN A 373 -16.83 -15.05 -17.96
C GLN A 373 -17.24 -15.39 -16.54
N GLU A 374 -16.30 -15.75 -15.68
CA GLU A 374 -16.58 -16.07 -14.28
C GLU A 374 -17.05 -14.84 -13.51
N MET A 375 -16.48 -13.67 -13.79
CA MET A 375 -16.93 -12.40 -13.23
C MET A 375 -18.32 -12.01 -13.77
N GLU A 376 -18.51 -12.06 -15.09
CA GLU A 376 -19.77 -11.66 -15.76
C GLU A 376 -20.95 -12.52 -15.29
N GLN A 377 -20.72 -13.82 -15.10
CA GLN A 377 -21.74 -14.78 -14.67
C GLN A 377 -21.91 -14.82 -13.14
N ASN A 378 -21.20 -13.96 -12.41
CA ASN A 378 -21.10 -13.95 -10.94
C ASN A 378 -20.79 -15.34 -10.35
N ARG A 379 -19.91 -16.08 -11.04
CA ARG A 379 -19.47 -17.43 -10.73
C ARG A 379 -17.99 -17.50 -10.33
N ALA A 380 -17.37 -16.35 -10.10
CA ALA A 380 -16.00 -16.25 -9.61
C ALA A 380 -15.83 -17.06 -8.30
N PRO A 381 -15.02 -18.14 -8.32
CA PRO A 381 -14.81 -18.96 -7.14
C PRO A 381 -14.11 -18.16 -6.06
N ASP A 382 -14.44 -18.44 -4.80
CA ASP A 382 -13.72 -17.84 -3.68
C ASP A 382 -12.27 -18.36 -3.64
N GLY A 383 -11.36 -17.49 -3.24
CA GLY A 383 -9.92 -17.75 -3.19
C GLY A 383 -9.08 -16.65 -3.81
N SER A 384 -7.78 -16.93 -3.93
CA SER A 384 -6.74 -15.92 -4.13
C SER A 384 -6.94 -15.00 -5.34
N GLY A 385 -7.49 -15.50 -6.46
CA GLY A 385 -7.78 -14.66 -7.63
C GLY A 385 -8.85 -13.61 -7.35
N LYS A 386 -9.97 -14.00 -6.73
CA LYS A 386 -11.09 -13.12 -6.39
C LYS A 386 -10.71 -12.17 -5.25
N ASP A 387 -9.97 -12.66 -4.26
CA ASP A 387 -9.48 -11.85 -3.13
C ASP A 387 -8.54 -10.75 -3.61
N LYS A 388 -7.65 -11.06 -4.57
CA LYS A 388 -6.78 -10.08 -5.21
C LYS A 388 -7.55 -9.04 -6.02
N ILE A 389 -8.60 -9.42 -6.76
CA ILE A 389 -9.47 -8.46 -7.45
C ILE A 389 -10.14 -7.53 -6.43
N LYS A 390 -10.72 -8.09 -5.37
CA LYS A 390 -11.35 -7.30 -4.30
C LYS A 390 -10.37 -6.34 -3.64
N ALA A 391 -9.18 -6.81 -3.26
CA ALA A 391 -8.16 -5.98 -2.66
C ALA A 391 -7.70 -4.86 -3.61
N CYS A 392 -7.58 -5.15 -4.91
CA CYS A 392 -7.30 -4.13 -5.91
C CYS A 392 -8.41 -3.08 -6.02
N CYS A 393 -9.68 -3.50 -6.01
CA CYS A 393 -10.82 -2.58 -6.04
C CYS A 393 -10.90 -1.74 -4.76
N LEU A 394 -10.63 -2.34 -3.60
CA LEU A 394 -10.57 -1.62 -2.32
C LEU A 394 -9.47 -0.56 -2.33
N GLN A 395 -8.29 -0.89 -2.86
CA GLN A 395 -7.20 0.07 -3.04
C GLN A 395 -7.57 1.17 -4.05
N ALA A 396 -8.23 0.82 -5.15
CA ALA A 396 -8.69 1.79 -6.15
C ALA A 396 -9.68 2.79 -5.55
N VAL A 397 -10.68 2.28 -4.81
CA VAL A 397 -11.68 3.07 -4.11
C VAL A 397 -11.02 3.97 -3.06
N HIS A 398 -10.03 3.44 -2.34
CA HIS A 398 -9.21 4.19 -1.40
C HIS A 398 -8.47 5.37 -2.05
N ASP A 399 -7.95 5.20 -3.26
CA ASP A 399 -7.26 6.28 -4.00
C ASP A 399 -8.23 7.12 -4.87
N GLY A 400 -9.53 7.05 -4.61
CA GLY A 400 -10.54 7.86 -5.29
C GLY A 400 -10.90 7.42 -6.72
N PHE A 401 -10.59 6.18 -7.10
CA PHE A 401 -10.97 5.60 -8.40
C PHE A 401 -12.24 4.76 -8.30
N GLU A 402 -13.19 5.05 -9.19
CA GLU A 402 -14.39 4.23 -9.38
C GLU A 402 -14.10 2.99 -10.24
N TRP A 403 -13.08 3.05 -11.10
CA TRP A 403 -12.81 2.02 -12.11
C TRP A 403 -11.39 1.45 -11.96
N VAL A 404 -11.30 0.13 -12.11
CA VAL A 404 -10.04 -0.60 -12.19
C VAL A 404 -10.03 -1.48 -13.43
N TRP A 405 -8.87 -1.55 -14.09
CA TRP A 405 -8.64 -2.50 -15.18
C TRP A 405 -7.71 -3.63 -14.75
N ILE A 406 -8.09 -4.87 -15.05
CA ILE A 406 -7.34 -6.08 -14.70
C ILE A 406 -7.37 -7.06 -15.88
N ASP A 407 -6.21 -7.40 -16.45
CA ASP A 407 -6.08 -8.23 -17.66
C ASP A 407 -6.69 -9.65 -17.54
N THR A 408 -6.81 -10.18 -16.33
CA THR A 408 -7.39 -11.52 -16.11
C THR A 408 -8.89 -11.56 -16.31
N CYS A 409 -9.60 -10.51 -15.90
CA CYS A 409 -11.05 -10.45 -15.89
C CYS A 409 -11.66 -9.33 -16.74
N CYS A 410 -10.90 -8.36 -17.25
CA CYS A 410 -11.39 -7.28 -18.13
C CYS A 410 -11.17 -7.55 -19.63
N ILE A 411 -10.62 -8.72 -19.99
CA ILE A 411 -10.43 -9.13 -21.39
C ILE A 411 -11.20 -10.43 -21.62
N ASP A 412 -12.11 -10.46 -22.57
CA ASP A 412 -12.68 -11.69 -23.08
C ASP A 412 -11.66 -12.44 -23.96
N LYS A 413 -10.92 -13.34 -23.31
CA LYS A 413 -9.93 -14.21 -23.96
C LYS A 413 -10.56 -15.26 -24.89
N LYS A 414 -11.89 -15.45 -24.90
CA LYS A 414 -12.58 -16.31 -25.87
C LYS A 414 -12.87 -15.59 -27.18
N SER A 415 -12.92 -14.25 -27.17
CA SER A 415 -13.02 -13.43 -28.37
C SER A 415 -11.62 -13.19 -28.94
N SER A 416 -11.29 -13.85 -30.06
CA SER A 416 -9.97 -13.67 -30.70
C SER A 416 -9.76 -12.24 -31.23
N ALA A 417 -10.85 -11.57 -31.64
CA ALA A 417 -10.82 -10.18 -32.06
C ALA A 417 -10.47 -9.26 -30.89
N GLU A 418 -11.17 -9.41 -29.75
CA GLU A 418 -10.92 -8.61 -28.55
C GLU A 418 -9.52 -8.90 -27.97
N LEU A 419 -9.09 -10.16 -27.90
CA LEU A 419 -7.76 -10.50 -27.44
C LEU A 419 -6.67 -9.84 -28.30
N THR A 420 -6.89 -9.76 -29.62
CA THR A 420 -5.96 -9.10 -30.55
C THR A 420 -5.93 -7.60 -30.31
N GLU A 421 -7.09 -6.96 -30.18
CA GLU A 421 -7.20 -5.55 -29.85
C GLU A 421 -6.54 -5.22 -28.51
N ALA A 422 -6.81 -6.03 -27.50
CA ALA A 422 -6.31 -5.85 -26.14
C ALA A 422 -4.79 -5.91 -26.07
N ILE A 423 -4.16 -6.88 -26.73
CA ILE A 423 -2.70 -7.01 -26.73
C ILE A 423 -2.02 -5.83 -27.46
N ASN A 424 -2.59 -5.36 -28.58
CA ASN A 424 -2.06 -4.17 -29.28
C ASN A 424 -2.32 -2.87 -28.47
N SER A 425 -3.34 -2.86 -27.60
CA SER A 425 -3.73 -1.69 -26.81
C SER A 425 -3.14 -1.65 -25.39
N MET A 426 -2.61 -2.76 -24.89
CA MET A 426 -2.28 -2.94 -23.47
C MET A 426 -1.32 -1.88 -22.95
N PHE A 427 -0.25 -1.59 -23.69
CA PHE A 427 0.70 -0.53 -23.32
C PHE A 427 0.02 0.83 -23.17
N ASN A 428 -0.91 1.16 -24.08
CA ASN A 428 -1.64 2.42 -24.01
C ASN A 428 -2.61 2.45 -22.82
N TRP A 429 -3.23 1.33 -22.47
CA TRP A 429 -4.06 1.22 -21.26
C TRP A 429 -3.23 1.37 -19.98
N TYR A 430 -2.04 0.79 -19.90
CA TYR A 430 -1.13 1.05 -18.77
C TYR A 430 -0.67 2.51 -18.75
N ARG A 431 -0.37 3.12 -19.90
CA ARG A 431 0.05 4.52 -20.02
C ARG A 431 -1.03 5.53 -19.63
N LYS A 432 -2.29 5.24 -19.95
CA LYS A 432 -3.44 6.12 -19.65
C LYS A 432 -3.97 5.95 -18.22
N ALA A 433 -3.67 4.84 -17.56
CA ALA A 433 -4.03 4.64 -16.16
C ALA A 433 -3.36 5.70 -15.28
N VAL A 434 -4.09 6.19 -14.27
CA VAL A 434 -3.56 7.19 -13.35
C VAL A 434 -2.50 6.58 -12.43
N ILE A 435 -2.75 5.35 -11.97
CA ILE A 435 -1.84 4.58 -11.13
C ILE A 435 -1.86 3.10 -11.52
N CYS A 436 -0.70 2.47 -11.47
CA CYS A 436 -0.54 1.03 -11.61
C CYS A 436 -0.22 0.41 -10.24
N TYR A 437 -1.11 -0.43 -9.74
CA TYR A 437 -0.83 -1.23 -8.55
C TYR A 437 -0.06 -2.48 -8.96
N VAL A 438 1.14 -2.66 -8.42
CA VAL A 438 1.98 -3.82 -8.70
C VAL A 438 1.91 -4.77 -7.52
N HIS A 439 1.16 -5.87 -7.66
CA HIS A 439 1.00 -6.86 -6.60
C HIS A 439 2.03 -8.00 -6.74
N LEU A 440 2.94 -8.08 -5.76
CA LEU A 440 4.02 -9.06 -5.69
C LEU A 440 3.64 -10.22 -4.76
N SER A 441 2.93 -11.21 -5.31
CA SER A 441 2.46 -12.37 -4.56
C SER A 441 3.57 -13.25 -3.96
N ASP A 442 4.82 -13.08 -4.40
CA ASP A 442 6.00 -13.81 -3.92
C ASP A 442 6.82 -13.05 -2.86
N VAL A 443 6.34 -11.87 -2.43
CA VAL A 443 6.86 -11.12 -1.28
C VAL A 443 5.90 -11.33 -0.11
N THR A 444 6.25 -12.22 0.81
CA THR A 444 5.37 -12.70 1.89
C THR A 444 5.84 -12.33 3.29
N SER A 445 7.04 -11.77 3.43
CA SER A 445 7.54 -11.33 4.73
C SER A 445 6.95 -9.98 5.13
N ARG A 446 6.61 -9.83 6.41
CA ARG A 446 6.29 -8.55 7.06
C ARG A 446 7.51 -7.87 7.69
N ASP A 447 8.63 -8.58 7.78
CA ASP A 447 9.91 -7.99 8.16
C ASP A 447 10.43 -7.16 6.99
N GLU A 448 10.74 -5.88 7.24
CA GLU A 448 11.08 -4.90 6.21
C GLU A 448 12.32 -5.32 5.39
N GLU A 449 13.36 -5.80 6.08
CA GLU A 449 14.62 -6.19 5.44
C GLU A 449 14.45 -7.44 4.56
N GLU A 450 13.73 -8.45 5.07
CA GLU A 450 13.42 -9.65 4.29
C GLU A 450 12.45 -9.36 3.14
N SER A 451 11.48 -8.46 3.34
CA SER A 451 10.54 -8.04 2.30
C SER A 451 11.26 -7.40 1.12
N LEU A 452 12.26 -6.52 1.38
CA LEU A 452 13.11 -5.95 0.34
C LEU A 452 13.98 -7.00 -0.37
N ARG A 453 14.52 -7.99 0.36
CA ARG A 453 15.25 -9.11 -0.28
C ARG A 453 14.36 -9.95 -1.20
N GLN A 454 13.10 -10.15 -0.82
CA GLN A 454 12.13 -10.86 -1.64
C GLN A 454 11.70 -10.03 -2.85
N PHE A 455 11.55 -8.71 -2.68
CA PHE A 455 11.33 -7.78 -3.78
C PHE A 455 12.42 -7.92 -4.85
N ASP A 456 13.69 -7.87 -4.45
CA ASP A 456 14.85 -7.97 -5.38
C ASP A 456 14.83 -9.26 -6.22
N ARG A 457 14.24 -10.32 -5.67
CA ARG A 457 14.16 -11.66 -6.29
C ARG A 457 12.78 -11.96 -6.88
N SER A 458 11.85 -11.01 -6.84
CA SER A 458 10.49 -11.24 -7.31
C SER A 458 10.50 -11.65 -8.77
N LYS A 459 9.78 -12.71 -9.07
CA LYS A 459 9.61 -13.19 -10.45
C LYS A 459 8.82 -12.20 -11.30
N TRP A 460 8.24 -11.15 -10.72
CA TRP A 460 7.57 -10.10 -11.46
C TRP A 460 8.55 -9.39 -12.40
N PHE A 461 9.79 -9.13 -11.97
CA PHE A 461 10.82 -8.49 -12.80
C PHE A 461 11.30 -9.34 -13.99
N THR A 462 11.09 -10.65 -13.93
CA THR A 462 11.53 -11.60 -14.97
C THR A 462 10.41 -12.05 -15.91
N ARG A 463 9.17 -11.60 -15.73
CA ARG A 463 8.06 -11.91 -16.64
C ARG A 463 8.11 -10.98 -17.86
N GLY A 464 7.85 -11.48 -19.08
CA GLY A 464 7.88 -10.66 -20.29
C GLY A 464 6.89 -9.49 -20.27
N TRP A 465 5.61 -9.79 -20.05
CA TRP A 465 4.51 -8.81 -20.06
C TRP A 465 4.68 -7.67 -19.05
N THR A 466 5.28 -7.93 -17.89
CA THR A 466 5.46 -6.90 -16.85
C THR A 466 6.47 -5.81 -17.24
N LEU A 467 7.19 -5.94 -18.36
CA LEU A 467 8.11 -4.91 -18.83
C LEU A 467 7.35 -3.65 -19.25
N GLN A 468 6.31 -3.82 -20.06
CA GLN A 468 5.45 -2.71 -20.43
C GLN A 468 4.62 -2.22 -19.24
N GLU A 469 4.24 -3.11 -18.32
CA GLU A 469 3.52 -2.74 -17.09
C GLU A 469 4.38 -1.90 -16.13
N LEU A 470 5.72 -2.01 -16.22
CA LEU A 470 6.69 -1.15 -15.51
C LEU A 470 6.89 0.20 -16.21
N LEU A 471 7.07 0.15 -17.54
CA LEU A 471 7.53 1.31 -18.32
C LEU A 471 6.40 2.25 -18.76
N ALA A 472 5.20 1.71 -19.02
CA ALA A 472 4.11 2.47 -19.61
C ALA A 472 3.39 3.40 -18.62
N PRO A 473 2.99 2.96 -17.41
CA PRO A 473 2.28 3.83 -16.46
C PRO A 473 3.16 5.00 -16.03
N GLN A 474 2.57 6.13 -15.64
CA GLN A 474 3.35 7.22 -15.04
C GLN A 474 3.72 6.91 -13.59
N HIS A 475 2.76 6.37 -12.83
CA HIS A 475 2.92 6.03 -11.42
C HIS A 475 2.71 4.54 -11.22
N CYS A 476 3.64 3.88 -10.50
CA CYS A 476 3.41 2.54 -10.00
C CYS A 476 3.70 2.47 -8.50
N LEU A 477 2.83 1.78 -7.76
CA LEU A 477 2.91 1.53 -6.34
C LEU A 477 2.98 0.02 -6.11
N PHE A 478 4.04 -0.44 -5.44
CA PHE A 478 4.28 -1.85 -5.18
C PHE A 478 3.59 -2.28 -3.88
N PHE A 479 2.97 -3.44 -3.92
CA PHE A 479 2.33 -4.11 -2.80
C PHE A 479 2.90 -5.51 -2.62
N ASN A 480 3.08 -5.93 -1.37
CA ASN A 480 3.44 -7.31 -1.05
C ASN A 480 2.22 -8.26 -1.18
N ALA A 481 2.40 -9.55 -0.88
CA ALA A 481 1.34 -10.56 -0.98
C ALA A 481 0.14 -10.32 -0.04
N MET A 482 0.29 -9.47 0.98
CA MET A 482 -0.73 -9.09 1.95
C MET A 482 -1.43 -7.78 1.56
N TRP A 483 -1.15 -7.22 0.38
CA TRP A 483 -1.61 -5.90 -0.03
C TRP A 483 -1.13 -4.76 0.88
N GLU A 484 0.03 -4.92 1.51
CA GLU A 484 0.69 -3.86 2.26
C GLU A 484 1.59 -3.04 1.32
N PRO A 485 1.50 -1.69 1.33
CA PRO A 485 2.27 -0.84 0.43
C PRO A 485 3.76 -0.91 0.77
N MET A 486 4.61 -1.07 -0.26
CA MET A 486 6.05 -1.15 -0.11
C MET A 486 6.74 0.17 -0.49
N GLY A 487 6.28 0.79 -1.59
CA GLY A 487 6.90 2.00 -2.13
C GLY A 487 6.62 2.16 -3.62
N THR A 488 7.05 3.27 -4.19
CA THR A 488 6.86 3.60 -5.60
C THR A 488 8.07 3.21 -6.45
N VAL A 489 7.89 3.25 -7.78
CA VAL A 489 9.03 3.11 -8.72
C VAL A 489 10.13 4.15 -8.48
N LYS A 490 9.78 5.35 -8.00
CA LYS A 490 10.77 6.39 -7.70
C LYS A 490 11.59 6.03 -6.46
N ASP A 491 10.95 5.48 -5.44
CA ASP A 491 11.61 5.06 -4.20
C ASP A 491 12.57 3.89 -4.44
N PHE A 492 12.23 3.01 -5.38
CA PHE A 492 13.00 1.80 -5.70
C PHE A 492 13.81 1.88 -7.00
N SER A 493 14.05 3.08 -7.55
CA SER A 493 14.68 3.22 -8.88
C SER A 493 16.04 2.53 -8.99
N SER A 494 16.93 2.70 -8.00
CA SER A 494 18.27 2.09 -7.99
C SER A 494 18.17 0.56 -7.99
N ARG A 495 17.33 0.01 -7.11
CA ARG A 495 17.10 -1.44 -7.02
C ARG A 495 16.52 -1.99 -8.32
N ILE A 496 15.48 -1.34 -8.86
CA ILE A 496 14.86 -1.77 -10.11
C ILE A 496 15.87 -1.68 -11.26
N ALA A 497 16.72 -0.65 -11.30
CA ALA A 497 17.78 -0.52 -12.30
C ALA A 497 18.79 -1.67 -12.22
N GLU A 498 19.23 -2.04 -11.03
CA GLU A 498 20.12 -3.19 -10.80
C GLU A 498 19.47 -4.52 -11.24
N ILE A 499 18.19 -4.73 -10.92
CA ILE A 499 17.46 -5.97 -11.26
C ILE A 499 17.20 -6.08 -12.77
N THR A 500 16.82 -4.97 -13.42
CA THR A 500 16.29 -4.98 -14.79
C THR A 500 17.27 -4.49 -15.85
N ASN A 501 18.40 -3.92 -15.44
CA ASN A 501 19.37 -3.24 -16.30
C ASN A 501 18.76 -2.05 -17.09
N ILE A 502 17.70 -1.44 -16.54
CA ILE A 502 17.07 -0.22 -17.05
C ILE A 502 17.64 0.95 -16.24
N GLU A 503 18.34 1.89 -16.89
CA GLU A 503 18.93 3.02 -16.18
C GLU A 503 17.88 3.81 -15.37
N GLU A 504 18.26 4.27 -14.18
CA GLU A 504 17.35 4.95 -13.23
C GLU A 504 16.59 6.13 -13.84
N ARG A 505 17.23 6.91 -14.72
CA ARG A 505 16.60 8.04 -15.41
C ARG A 505 15.37 7.62 -16.22
N PHE A 506 15.36 6.41 -16.79
CA PHE A 506 14.22 5.90 -17.55
C PHE A 506 13.07 5.46 -16.65
N LEU A 507 13.36 5.12 -15.40
CA LEU A 507 12.36 4.77 -14.38
C LEU A 507 11.76 6.03 -13.72
N LYS A 508 12.59 7.06 -13.48
CA LYS A 508 12.20 8.32 -12.83
C LYS A 508 11.54 9.31 -13.79
N ASP A 509 12.19 9.56 -14.94
CA ASP A 509 11.81 10.65 -15.86
C ASP A 509 10.90 10.17 -16.99
N LYS A 510 10.87 8.85 -17.24
CA LYS A 510 10.06 8.18 -18.27
C LYS A 510 10.05 8.94 -19.61
N PRO A 511 11.23 9.21 -20.21
CA PRO A 511 11.28 9.94 -21.48
C PRO A 511 10.59 9.13 -22.59
N PRO A 512 10.12 9.78 -23.67
CA PRO A 512 9.50 9.08 -24.78
C PRO A 512 10.42 7.99 -25.34
N LEU A 513 9.98 6.73 -25.29
CA LEU A 513 10.77 5.56 -25.67
C LEU A 513 11.29 5.60 -27.11
N ARG A 514 10.61 6.34 -28.00
CA ARG A 514 11.02 6.55 -29.40
C ARG A 514 12.40 7.23 -29.56
N TYR A 515 12.90 7.91 -28.53
CA TYR A 515 14.22 8.54 -28.54
C TYR A 515 15.36 7.59 -28.15
N LEU A 516 15.01 6.38 -27.70
CA LEU A 516 15.96 5.35 -27.32
C LEU A 516 16.19 4.38 -28.47
N SER A 517 17.42 3.89 -28.54
CA SER A 517 17.80 2.96 -29.59
C SER A 517 16.97 1.68 -29.52
N VAL A 518 16.75 1.04 -30.66
CA VAL A 518 16.10 -0.28 -30.73
C VAL A 518 16.88 -1.29 -29.89
N ALA A 519 18.22 -1.28 -29.96
CA ALA A 519 19.05 -2.20 -29.18
C ALA A 519 18.89 -2.03 -27.67
N GLN A 520 18.86 -0.78 -27.18
CA GLN A 520 18.65 -0.48 -25.76
C GLN A 520 17.26 -0.90 -25.29
N ARG A 521 16.22 -0.69 -26.09
CA ARG A 521 14.86 -1.15 -25.75
C ARG A 521 14.77 -2.68 -25.76
N MET A 522 15.41 -3.35 -26.72
CA MET A 522 15.47 -4.82 -26.78
C MET A 522 16.22 -5.42 -25.58
N SER A 523 17.28 -4.77 -25.09
CA SER A 523 18.08 -5.29 -23.98
C SER A 523 17.27 -5.44 -22.68
N TRP A 524 16.27 -4.59 -22.45
CA TRP A 524 15.40 -4.66 -21.27
C TRP A 524 14.52 -5.93 -21.21
N ALA A 525 14.36 -6.60 -22.35
CA ALA A 525 13.65 -7.87 -22.45
C ALA A 525 14.58 -9.09 -22.40
N ALA A 526 15.89 -8.91 -22.42
CA ALA A 526 16.86 -9.99 -22.59
C ALA A 526 16.87 -11.00 -21.45
N THR A 527 16.58 -10.59 -20.21
CA THR A 527 16.54 -11.49 -19.04
C THR A 527 15.13 -12.00 -18.74
N ARG A 528 14.12 -11.56 -19.50
CA ARG A 528 12.72 -11.89 -19.25
C ARG A 528 12.32 -13.23 -19.86
N VAL A 529 11.25 -13.80 -19.32
CA VAL A 529 10.72 -15.13 -19.63
C VAL A 529 9.22 -15.02 -19.91
N THR A 530 8.79 -15.72 -20.95
CA THR A 530 7.38 -15.82 -21.35
C THR A 530 6.92 -17.27 -21.32
N THR A 531 5.62 -17.49 -21.15
CA THR A 531 5.03 -18.84 -21.18
C THR A 531 4.88 -19.35 -22.60
N ARG A 532 4.41 -18.49 -23.51
CA ARG A 532 4.38 -18.77 -24.95
C ARG A 532 5.59 -18.11 -25.61
N ILE A 533 6.21 -18.81 -26.56
CA ILE A 533 7.40 -18.30 -27.25
C ILE A 533 7.08 -17.05 -28.09
N GLU A 534 5.87 -16.94 -28.63
CA GLU A 534 5.44 -15.77 -29.40
C GLU A 534 5.31 -14.51 -28.54
N ASP A 535 5.04 -14.67 -27.24
CA ASP A 535 4.97 -13.54 -26.32
C ASP A 535 6.34 -12.87 -26.12
N GLU A 536 7.47 -13.50 -26.49
CA GLU A 536 8.78 -12.81 -26.57
C GLU A 536 8.73 -11.60 -27.53
N ALA A 537 7.83 -11.64 -28.52
CA ALA A 537 7.55 -10.55 -29.43
C ALA A 537 6.35 -9.71 -28.96
N TYR A 538 5.23 -10.36 -28.62
CA TYR A 538 3.98 -9.64 -28.36
C TYR A 538 4.02 -8.75 -27.11
N CYS A 539 4.82 -9.10 -26.10
CA CYS A 539 4.98 -8.23 -24.92
C CYS A 539 5.78 -6.94 -25.20
N LEU A 540 6.37 -6.80 -26.40
CA LEU A 540 7.19 -5.66 -26.80
C LEU A 540 6.48 -4.70 -27.76
N LEU A 541 5.28 -5.04 -28.25
CA LEU A 541 4.56 -4.25 -29.26
C LEU A 541 4.45 -2.78 -28.87
N GLY A 542 3.94 -2.48 -27.68
CA GLY A 542 3.80 -1.10 -27.22
C GLY A 542 5.11 -0.39 -26.87
N ILE A 543 6.18 -1.11 -26.54
CA ILE A 543 7.52 -0.53 -26.32
C ILE A 543 8.11 -0.01 -27.64
N PHE A 544 7.79 -0.69 -28.74
CA PHE A 544 8.21 -0.32 -30.09
C PHE A 544 7.17 0.48 -30.88
N ASP A 545 5.97 0.69 -30.31
CA ASP A 545 4.84 1.36 -30.97
C ASP A 545 4.40 0.65 -32.27
N ILE A 546 4.41 -0.68 -32.24
CA ILE A 546 4.08 -1.55 -33.39
C ILE A 546 2.72 -2.21 -33.20
N ASN A 547 1.92 -2.20 -34.26
CA ASN A 547 0.71 -3.00 -34.36
C ASN A 547 0.90 -4.15 -35.36
N MET A 548 0.60 -5.39 -34.96
CA MET A 548 0.69 -6.54 -35.86
C MET A 548 -0.27 -7.67 -35.48
N PRO A 549 -0.72 -8.50 -36.46
CA PRO A 549 -1.59 -9.65 -36.17
C PRO A 549 -0.95 -10.69 -35.24
N LEU A 550 -1.71 -11.19 -34.28
CA LEU A 550 -1.25 -12.22 -33.33
C LEU A 550 -1.51 -13.62 -33.89
N LEU A 551 -0.45 -14.35 -34.21
CA LEU A 551 -0.51 -15.71 -34.73
C LEU A 551 0.13 -16.69 -33.73
N TYR A 552 -0.60 -17.12 -32.71
CA TYR A 552 -0.13 -18.17 -31.79
C TYR A 552 0.05 -19.51 -32.53
N GLY A 553 1.21 -20.14 -32.36
CA GLY A 553 1.64 -21.32 -33.11
C GLY A 553 2.72 -21.04 -34.17
N GLU A 554 3.08 -19.77 -34.38
CA GLU A 554 4.16 -19.42 -35.33
C GLU A 554 5.58 -19.57 -34.76
N GLY A 555 5.72 -19.80 -33.45
CA GLY A 555 7.01 -19.98 -32.79
C GLY A 555 7.86 -18.71 -32.80
N GLY A 556 9.19 -18.88 -32.87
CA GLY A 556 10.14 -17.75 -32.94
C GLY A 556 9.99 -16.83 -34.17
N ARG A 557 9.14 -17.19 -35.14
CA ARG A 557 8.82 -16.31 -36.28
C ARG A 557 8.10 -15.03 -35.84
N ALA A 558 7.39 -15.05 -34.72
CA ALA A 558 6.76 -13.86 -34.14
C ALA A 558 7.79 -12.75 -33.87
N PHE A 559 8.93 -13.10 -33.27
CA PHE A 559 10.00 -12.13 -33.00
C PHE A 559 10.71 -11.63 -34.26
N ARG A 560 10.86 -12.51 -35.27
CA ARG A 560 11.32 -12.08 -36.59
C ARG A 560 10.37 -11.07 -37.23
N ARG A 561 9.05 -11.30 -37.14
CA ARG A 561 8.04 -10.37 -37.67
C ARG A 561 8.06 -9.04 -36.93
N LEU A 562 8.18 -9.03 -35.61
CA LEU A 562 8.35 -7.80 -34.83
C LEU A 562 9.54 -6.98 -35.36
N GLN A 563 10.71 -7.60 -35.53
CA GLN A 563 11.87 -6.91 -36.10
C GLN A 563 11.58 -6.36 -37.50
N LEU A 564 10.87 -7.10 -38.36
CA LEU A 564 10.49 -6.61 -39.68
C LEU A 564 9.53 -5.40 -39.63
N GLU A 565 8.55 -5.40 -38.73
CA GLU A 565 7.67 -4.24 -38.54
C GLU A 565 8.45 -3.02 -38.02
N ILE A 566 9.36 -3.21 -37.06
CA ILE A 566 10.26 -2.14 -36.59
C ILE A 566 11.06 -1.55 -37.76
N ILE A 567 11.61 -2.37 -38.65
CA ILE A 567 12.40 -1.92 -39.81
C ILE A 567 11.56 -1.12 -40.81
N LYS A 568 10.26 -1.40 -40.94
CA LYS A 568 9.38 -0.62 -41.83
C LYS A 568 9.17 0.81 -41.33
N GLU A 569 9.18 1.00 -40.01
CA GLU A 569 8.83 2.28 -39.38
C GLU A 569 10.05 3.03 -38.81
N SER A 570 11.21 2.39 -38.75
CA SER A 570 12.42 2.95 -38.13
C SER A 570 13.67 2.79 -39.01
N SER A 571 14.47 3.84 -39.05
CA SER A 571 15.83 3.89 -39.63
C SER A 571 16.92 3.59 -38.59
N ASP A 572 16.55 3.03 -37.45
CA ASP A 572 17.48 2.74 -36.35
C ASP A 572 18.30 1.48 -36.63
N GLU A 573 19.56 1.68 -37.01
CA GLU A 573 20.49 0.59 -37.34
C GLU A 573 20.96 -0.22 -36.12
N SER A 574 20.68 0.24 -34.89
CA SER A 574 20.99 -0.53 -33.69
C SER A 574 20.20 -1.85 -33.62
N ILE A 575 19.15 -2.02 -34.43
CA ILE A 575 18.49 -3.33 -34.59
C ILE A 575 19.45 -4.45 -35.05
N PHE A 576 20.57 -4.10 -35.70
CA PHE A 576 21.62 -5.05 -36.09
C PHE A 576 22.74 -5.19 -35.04
N ALA A 577 22.69 -4.44 -33.94
CA ALA A 577 23.73 -4.38 -32.92
C ALA A 577 23.61 -5.47 -31.83
N TRP A 578 23.14 -6.67 -32.20
CA TRP A 578 22.97 -7.80 -31.27
C TRP A 578 24.17 -8.74 -31.28
N GLY A 579 24.36 -9.48 -30.19
CA GLY A 579 25.47 -10.43 -30.03
C GLY A 579 26.78 -9.83 -29.52
N LEU A 580 26.79 -8.57 -29.07
CA LEU A 580 27.95 -7.95 -28.42
C LEU A 580 28.19 -8.59 -27.04
N ASP A 581 29.29 -9.33 -26.88
CA ASP A 581 29.70 -9.93 -25.60
C ASP A 581 30.83 -9.09 -24.98
N VAL A 582 30.51 -7.90 -24.47
CA VAL A 582 31.50 -7.02 -23.83
C VAL A 582 31.73 -7.52 -22.38
N ALA A 583 32.82 -8.29 -22.21
CA ALA A 583 33.45 -8.73 -20.95
C ALA A 583 32.98 -10.05 -20.30
N HIS A 584 33.41 -11.22 -20.82
CA HIS A 584 34.15 -12.22 -20.01
C HIS A 584 34.76 -13.36 -20.86
N PRO A 585 36.06 -13.71 -20.71
CA PRO A 585 36.72 -14.78 -21.49
C PRO A 585 36.26 -16.22 -21.21
N THR A 586 35.18 -16.44 -20.44
CA THR A 586 34.86 -17.77 -19.86
C THR A 586 33.43 -18.26 -20.05
N MET A 587 32.52 -17.51 -20.69
CA MET A 587 31.21 -18.07 -21.04
C MET A 587 31.24 -18.74 -22.42
N LYS A 588 31.17 -20.08 -22.41
CA LYS A 588 30.99 -20.91 -23.60
C LYS A 588 29.80 -20.37 -24.40
N ALA A 589 30.07 -19.90 -25.62
CA ALA A 589 29.06 -19.52 -26.60
C ALA A 589 27.92 -20.55 -26.60
N VAL A 590 26.73 -20.12 -26.16
CA VAL A 590 25.53 -20.93 -26.22
C VAL A 590 25.25 -21.16 -27.71
N ARG A 591 25.54 -22.37 -28.19
CA ARG A 591 25.26 -22.82 -29.56
C ARG A 591 23.75 -22.89 -29.74
N TYR A 592 23.12 -21.80 -30.17
CA TYR A 592 21.75 -21.83 -30.65
C TYR A 592 21.69 -22.63 -31.96
N LYS A 593 20.68 -23.49 -32.10
CA LYS A 593 20.42 -24.24 -33.34
C LYS A 593 20.19 -23.25 -34.49
N ARG A 594 21.04 -23.39 -35.51
CA ARG A 594 21.20 -22.58 -36.71
C ARG A 594 19.90 -22.32 -37.48
N HIS A 595 19.59 -21.04 -37.74
CA HIS A 595 18.88 -20.62 -38.94
C HIS A 595 19.88 -19.85 -39.81
N GLU A 596 20.48 -20.54 -40.79
CA GLU A 596 21.75 -20.19 -41.46
C GLU A 596 21.73 -18.94 -42.38
N THR A 597 20.76 -18.01 -42.30
CA THR A 597 20.61 -16.95 -43.34
C THR A 597 20.04 -15.57 -42.92
N SER A 598 19.97 -15.21 -41.63
CA SER A 598 19.28 -13.96 -41.20
C SER A 598 20.20 -12.99 -40.44
N VAL A 599 20.21 -11.72 -40.87
CA VAL A 599 20.86 -10.60 -40.15
C VAL A 599 20.10 -10.18 -38.87
N LEU A 600 18.88 -10.68 -38.70
CA LEU A 600 18.00 -10.39 -37.57
C LEU A 600 18.25 -11.35 -36.40
N ALA A 601 18.09 -10.86 -35.18
CA ALA A 601 18.26 -11.64 -33.97
C ALA A 601 17.20 -12.73 -33.83
N ALA A 602 17.55 -13.83 -33.14
CA ALA A 602 16.62 -14.93 -32.89
C ALA A 602 15.72 -14.70 -31.66
N SER A 603 16.19 -13.90 -30.70
CA SER A 603 15.47 -13.60 -29.45
C SER A 603 15.95 -12.25 -28.86
N PRO A 604 15.14 -11.53 -28.06
CA PRO A 604 15.60 -10.36 -27.30
C PRO A 604 16.85 -10.62 -26.45
N ARG A 605 17.06 -11.88 -26.02
CA ARG A 605 18.26 -12.34 -25.30
C ARG A 605 19.57 -11.97 -26.00
N ASN A 606 19.56 -11.89 -27.32
CA ASN A 606 20.74 -11.52 -28.10
C ASN A 606 21.16 -10.05 -27.92
N PHE A 607 20.31 -9.21 -27.32
CA PHE A 607 20.59 -7.80 -27.01
C PHE A 607 21.00 -7.56 -25.56
N GLY A 608 21.29 -8.59 -24.75
CA GLY A 608 21.49 -8.45 -23.30
C GLY A 608 22.50 -7.40 -22.85
N ASN A 609 23.53 -7.15 -23.66
CA ASN A 609 24.59 -6.16 -23.37
C ASN A 609 24.46 -4.88 -24.22
N CYS A 610 23.25 -4.55 -24.67
CA CYS A 610 22.99 -3.39 -25.54
C CYS A 610 22.38 -2.19 -24.79
N ASN A 611 22.35 -2.24 -23.45
CA ASN A 611 21.72 -1.23 -22.59
C ASN A 611 22.36 0.16 -22.72
N ASN A 612 23.61 0.25 -23.16
CA ASN A 612 24.35 1.51 -23.34
C ASN A 612 24.50 1.93 -24.81
N ILE A 613 23.79 1.28 -25.75
CA ILE A 613 23.85 1.63 -27.17
C ILE A 613 22.98 2.85 -27.45
N SER A 614 23.57 3.90 -28.03
CA SER A 614 22.91 5.16 -28.36
C SER A 614 23.04 5.47 -29.85
N LEU A 615 22.12 6.29 -30.37
CA LEU A 615 22.11 6.75 -31.76
C LEU A 615 22.97 7.99 -31.97
N ARG A 616 23.61 8.09 -33.14
CA ARG A 616 24.28 9.34 -33.54
C ARG A 616 23.23 10.36 -34.01
N LYS A 617 23.29 11.59 -33.49
CA LYS A 617 22.38 12.67 -33.87
C LYS A 617 22.65 13.18 -35.29
N GLY A 618 21.60 13.51 -36.04
CA GLY A 618 21.69 14.23 -37.32
C GLY A 618 22.05 13.39 -38.55
N TYR A 619 22.09 12.06 -38.43
CA TYR A 619 22.35 11.15 -39.54
C TYR A 619 21.23 10.12 -39.62
N THR A 620 20.61 9.98 -40.78
CA THR A 620 19.51 9.03 -41.00
C THR A 620 19.74 8.31 -42.30
N ARG A 621 19.82 6.97 -42.24
CA ARG A 621 19.98 6.11 -43.41
C ARG A 621 18.82 5.14 -43.48
N THR A 622 18.27 4.97 -44.67
CA THR A 622 17.18 4.01 -44.91
C THR A 622 17.76 2.65 -45.24
N PHE A 623 17.13 1.59 -44.73
CA PHE A 623 17.44 0.22 -45.06
C PHE A 623 16.15 -0.62 -45.13
N SER A 624 16.22 -1.76 -45.79
CA SER A 624 15.09 -2.68 -45.93
C SER A 624 15.55 -4.13 -45.97
N ILE A 625 14.74 -5.05 -45.44
CA ILE A 625 14.94 -6.48 -45.59
C ILE A 625 14.12 -6.98 -46.78
N THR A 626 14.78 -7.62 -47.74
CA THR A 626 14.16 -8.26 -48.92
C THR A 626 14.13 -9.78 -48.74
N ASN A 627 13.51 -10.50 -49.68
CA ASN A 627 13.61 -11.96 -49.75
C ASN A 627 15.04 -12.46 -50.03
N LEU A 628 15.93 -11.61 -50.56
CA LEU A 628 17.33 -11.92 -50.81
C LEU A 628 18.20 -11.62 -49.58
N GLY A 629 17.92 -10.54 -48.86
CA GLY A 629 18.69 -10.13 -47.69
C GLY A 629 18.57 -8.64 -47.38
N LEU A 630 19.54 -8.11 -46.63
CA LEU A 630 19.55 -6.70 -46.23
C LEU A 630 20.02 -5.81 -47.39
N LYS A 631 19.19 -4.82 -47.72
CA LYS A 631 19.53 -3.73 -48.64
C LYS A 631 19.74 -2.46 -47.81
N ILE A 632 20.99 -1.98 -47.77
CA ILE A 632 21.38 -0.80 -47.01
C ILE A 632 22.45 -0.01 -47.76
N ARG A 633 22.41 1.32 -47.65
CA ARG A 633 23.42 2.21 -48.23
C ARG A 633 24.25 2.83 -47.11
N VAL A 634 25.46 2.30 -46.88
CA VAL A 634 26.39 2.81 -45.87
C VAL A 634 27.79 3.04 -46.46
N PRO A 635 28.56 4.02 -45.96
CA PRO A 635 30.01 4.04 -46.15
C PRO A 635 30.62 2.80 -45.50
N PHE A 636 31.62 2.21 -46.15
CA PHE A 636 32.37 1.08 -45.63
C PHE A 636 33.87 1.27 -45.84
N LYS A 637 34.68 0.59 -45.02
CA LYS A 637 36.13 0.46 -45.25
C LYS A 637 36.42 -0.96 -45.74
N ALA A 638 37.10 -1.08 -46.88
CA ALA A 638 37.54 -2.37 -47.40
C ALA A 638 38.96 -2.68 -46.90
N ARG A 639 39.18 -3.87 -46.37
CA ARG A 639 40.50 -4.40 -45.97
C ARG A 639 40.75 -5.75 -46.62
N ARG A 640 42.03 -6.09 -46.81
CA ARG A 640 42.44 -7.41 -47.31
C ARG A 640 42.74 -8.34 -46.13
N SER A 641 42.26 -9.57 -46.21
CA SER A 641 42.65 -10.68 -45.31
C SER A 641 43.12 -11.88 -46.13
N SER A 642 43.75 -12.85 -45.46
CA SER A 642 44.14 -14.12 -46.08
C SER A 642 42.94 -14.95 -46.58
N LEU A 643 41.72 -14.66 -46.11
CA LEU A 643 40.49 -15.39 -46.44
C LEU A 643 39.60 -14.67 -47.46
N GLY A 644 39.97 -13.45 -47.89
CA GLY A 644 39.18 -12.62 -48.80
C GLY A 644 39.06 -11.16 -48.37
N PRO A 645 38.34 -10.32 -49.13
CA PRO A 645 38.06 -8.95 -48.73
C PRO A 645 37.11 -8.91 -47.52
N ILE A 646 37.42 -8.02 -46.59
CA ILE A 646 36.59 -7.70 -45.42
C ILE A 646 36.04 -6.29 -45.62
N PHE A 647 34.73 -6.12 -45.42
CA PHE A 647 34.08 -4.81 -45.46
C PHE A 647 33.62 -4.43 -44.05
N ASP A 648 34.17 -3.34 -43.51
CA ASP A 648 33.79 -2.81 -42.20
C ASP A 648 32.71 -1.74 -42.40
N LEU A 649 31.49 -2.02 -41.92
CA LEU A 649 30.34 -1.13 -42.00
C LEU A 649 30.08 -0.50 -40.64
N GLU A 650 30.25 0.81 -40.54
CA GLU A 650 29.94 1.53 -39.30
C GLU A 650 28.44 1.80 -39.22
N LEU A 651 27.79 1.21 -38.22
CA LEU A 651 26.38 1.46 -37.92
C LEU A 651 26.20 2.84 -37.31
N ASN A 652 25.00 3.40 -37.46
CA ASN A 652 24.65 4.73 -36.96
C ASN A 652 24.36 4.75 -35.44
N CYS A 653 25.12 3.95 -34.70
CA CYS A 653 25.02 3.82 -33.26
C CYS A 653 26.40 3.59 -32.65
N TYR A 654 26.50 3.84 -31.34
CA TYR A 654 27.72 3.68 -30.57
C TYR A 654 27.39 3.14 -29.18
N SER A 655 28.33 2.40 -28.61
CA SER A 655 28.34 2.03 -27.20
C SER A 655 29.01 3.15 -26.40
N TYR A 656 28.49 3.43 -25.21
CA TYR A 656 29.04 4.43 -24.30
C TYR A 656 29.58 3.75 -23.04
N ASP A 657 30.84 4.02 -22.70
CA ASP A 657 31.49 3.55 -21.47
C ASP A 657 32.23 4.72 -20.82
N GLU A 658 31.77 5.14 -19.64
CA GLU A 658 32.18 6.34 -18.89
C GLU A 658 32.14 7.65 -19.70
N ASP A 659 33.15 7.92 -20.54
CA ASP A 659 33.32 9.10 -21.39
C ASP A 659 33.72 8.75 -22.83
N LEU A 660 33.87 7.46 -23.14
CA LEU A 660 34.32 6.97 -24.44
C LEU A 660 33.13 6.48 -25.28
N CYS A 661 33.08 6.94 -26.53
CA CYS A 661 32.11 6.51 -27.51
C CYS A 661 32.76 5.52 -28.48
N PHE A 662 32.31 4.26 -28.47
CA PHE A 662 32.80 3.22 -29.37
C PHE A 662 31.79 3.00 -30.51
N PRO A 663 32.14 3.28 -31.78
CA PRO A 663 31.25 3.01 -32.90
C PRO A 663 30.94 1.51 -32.99
N ILE A 664 29.69 1.16 -33.31
CA ILE A 664 29.36 -0.24 -33.59
C ILE A 664 29.69 -0.54 -35.05
N VAL A 665 30.51 -1.57 -35.27
CA VAL A 665 30.99 -1.94 -36.62
C VAL A 665 30.56 -3.37 -36.96
N LEU A 666 29.91 -3.52 -38.11
CA LEU A 666 29.57 -4.79 -38.72
C LEU A 666 30.66 -5.17 -39.75
N HIS A 667 31.44 -6.19 -39.44
CA HIS A 667 32.45 -6.76 -40.31
C HIS A 667 31.83 -7.82 -41.22
N LEU A 668 31.99 -7.65 -42.52
CA LEU A 668 31.47 -8.55 -43.53
C LEU A 668 32.62 -9.28 -44.22
N TYR A 669 32.71 -10.59 -44.02
CA TYR A 669 33.69 -11.45 -44.68
C TYR A 669 33.06 -12.03 -45.94
N GLN A 670 33.55 -11.61 -47.10
CA GLN A 670 32.96 -12.03 -48.37
C GLN A 670 33.24 -13.50 -48.67
N ASP A 671 32.18 -14.24 -48.95
CA ASP A 671 32.24 -15.59 -49.51
C ASP A 671 32.27 -15.50 -51.06
N ALA A 672 32.80 -16.53 -51.73
CA ALA A 672 32.80 -16.61 -53.20
C ALA A 672 31.39 -16.70 -53.82
N SER A 673 30.36 -16.95 -53.01
CA SER A 673 28.97 -17.13 -53.47
C SER A 673 28.28 -15.80 -53.83
N GLN A 674 27.62 -15.76 -55.00
CA GLN A 674 26.89 -14.59 -55.52
C GLN A 674 25.53 -15.00 -56.10
N LEU A 675 24.55 -14.09 -56.04
CA LEU A 675 23.24 -14.21 -56.68
C LEU A 675 22.94 -12.96 -57.53
N TYR A 676 22.04 -13.11 -58.50
CA TYR A 676 21.57 -12.02 -59.35
C TYR A 676 20.05 -11.90 -59.19
N ASP A 677 19.54 -10.68 -59.05
CA ASP A 677 18.10 -10.43 -59.11
C ASP A 677 17.62 -10.19 -60.55
N ASP A 678 16.29 -10.07 -60.73
CA ASP A 678 15.66 -9.86 -62.04
C ASP A 678 16.11 -8.55 -62.73
N GLN A 679 16.75 -7.64 -61.99
CA GLN A 679 17.33 -6.40 -62.49
C GLN A 679 18.85 -6.54 -62.79
N ASN A 680 19.39 -7.75 -62.78
CA ASN A 680 20.82 -8.08 -62.89
C ASN A 680 21.69 -7.46 -61.78
N THR A 681 21.12 -7.11 -60.64
CA THR A 681 21.91 -6.59 -59.52
C THR A 681 22.61 -7.73 -58.79
N ILE A 682 23.91 -7.56 -58.49
CA ILE A 682 24.73 -8.57 -57.84
C ILE A 682 24.53 -8.53 -56.32
N TRP A 683 24.24 -9.69 -55.74
CA TRP A 683 24.14 -9.91 -54.30
C TRP A 683 25.27 -10.82 -53.86
N HIS A 684 26.13 -10.36 -52.96
CA HIS A 684 27.25 -11.14 -52.43
C HIS A 684 26.90 -11.74 -51.08
N ARG A 685 27.30 -12.99 -50.84
CA ARG A 685 27.14 -13.62 -49.52
C ARG A 685 28.27 -13.19 -48.59
N PHE A 686 27.92 -12.78 -47.37
CA PHE A 686 28.88 -12.38 -46.34
C PHE A 686 28.64 -13.13 -45.05
N GLU A 687 29.72 -13.51 -44.37
CA GLU A 687 29.67 -13.84 -42.95
C GLU A 687 29.79 -12.54 -42.15
N CYS A 688 28.88 -12.32 -41.20
CA CYS A 688 28.80 -11.09 -40.43
C CYS A 688 29.46 -11.28 -39.05
N HIS A 689 30.26 -10.32 -38.59
CA HIS A 689 30.80 -10.23 -37.22
C HIS A 689 30.62 -8.82 -36.67
N LEU A 690 30.31 -8.68 -35.39
CA LEU A 690 30.01 -7.38 -34.78
C LEU A 690 31.08 -7.02 -33.75
N SER A 691 31.51 -5.75 -33.73
CA SER A 691 32.46 -5.27 -32.73
C SER A 691 32.17 -3.84 -32.26
N THR A 692 32.76 -3.48 -31.12
CA THR A 692 32.87 -2.11 -30.64
C THR A 692 34.21 -1.53 -31.10
N GLY A 693 34.20 -0.57 -32.03
CA GLY A 693 35.37 0.12 -32.55
C GLY A 693 35.90 -0.39 -33.90
N LEU A 694 36.66 0.48 -34.60
CA LEU A 694 37.49 0.05 -35.73
C LEU A 694 38.71 -0.68 -35.18
N THR A 695 39.04 -1.85 -35.74
CA THR A 695 40.31 -2.57 -35.48
C THR A 695 41.50 -1.77 -36.02
N SER A 696 41.82 -0.65 -35.37
CA SER A 696 43.08 0.07 -35.53
C SER A 696 44.00 -0.32 -34.38
N GLU A 697 45.26 -0.61 -34.71
CA GLU A 697 46.27 -1.18 -33.81
C GLU A 697 46.50 -0.41 -32.50
N ARG A 698 46.01 0.84 -32.39
CA ARG A 698 46.12 1.67 -31.18
C ARG A 698 45.13 1.32 -30.06
N TYR A 699 44.01 0.66 -30.35
CA TYR A 699 42.98 0.28 -29.35
C TYR A 699 42.80 -1.22 -29.18
N ALA A 700 43.65 -2.04 -29.81
CA ALA A 700 43.54 -3.49 -29.86
C ALA A 700 43.56 -4.20 -28.49
N ARG A 701 44.00 -3.54 -27.40
CA ARG A 701 44.00 -4.15 -26.05
C ARG A 701 42.63 -4.16 -25.37
N ASN A 702 41.68 -3.33 -25.81
CA ASN A 702 40.34 -3.20 -25.18
C ASN A 702 39.17 -3.49 -26.14
N ALA A 703 39.43 -3.77 -27.42
CA ALA A 703 38.38 -4.08 -28.39
C ALA A 703 37.81 -5.47 -28.13
N VAL A 704 36.54 -5.55 -27.74
CA VAL A 704 35.85 -6.82 -27.57
C VAL A 704 35.20 -7.21 -28.90
N THR A 705 35.77 -8.22 -29.56
CA THR A 705 35.21 -8.83 -30.76
C THR A 705 34.23 -9.92 -30.34
N ALA A 706 32.96 -9.79 -30.72
CA ALA A 706 32.03 -10.89 -30.61
C ALA A 706 31.91 -11.59 -31.97
N PRO A 707 32.24 -12.88 -32.07
CA PRO A 707 31.90 -13.61 -33.27
C PRO A 707 30.37 -13.71 -33.33
N MET A 708 29.73 -13.06 -34.30
CA MET A 708 28.39 -13.45 -34.74
C MET A 708 28.58 -14.82 -35.43
N ASN A 709 28.75 -15.87 -34.63
CA ASN A 709 29.12 -17.21 -35.11
C ASN A 709 28.24 -17.62 -36.30
N ASP A 710 28.87 -17.77 -37.48
CA ASP A 710 28.33 -18.33 -38.72
C ASP A 710 27.07 -17.65 -39.34
N THR A 711 26.81 -16.35 -39.09
CA THR A 711 25.65 -15.68 -39.74
C THR A 711 25.97 -15.28 -41.18
N LYS A 712 25.35 -15.95 -42.15
CA LYS A 712 25.51 -15.64 -43.59
C LYS A 712 24.37 -14.75 -44.09
N VAL A 713 24.70 -13.62 -44.71
CA VAL A 713 23.71 -12.67 -45.24
C VAL A 713 24.09 -12.31 -46.67
N TYR A 714 23.10 -12.25 -47.58
CA TYR A 714 23.33 -11.64 -48.88
C TYR A 714 23.14 -10.12 -48.76
N LEU A 715 24.16 -9.38 -49.18
CA LEU A 715 24.15 -7.93 -49.18
C LEU A 715 24.42 -7.43 -50.60
N ASN A 716 23.69 -6.40 -50.97
CA ASN A 716 23.90 -5.66 -52.20
C ASN A 716 24.73 -4.41 -51.87
N ILE A 717 26.03 -4.46 -52.17
CA ILE A 717 26.96 -3.35 -51.90
C ILE A 717 27.14 -2.56 -53.21
N GLN A 718 26.58 -1.35 -53.26
CA GLN A 718 26.79 -0.43 -54.38
C GLN A 718 27.87 0.59 -54.00
N PRO A 719 29.07 0.53 -54.61
CA PRO A 719 30.07 1.57 -54.42
C PRO A 719 29.52 2.92 -54.92
N ARG A 720 29.82 3.99 -54.19
CA ARG A 720 29.55 5.35 -54.66
C ARG A 720 30.64 5.69 -55.67
N THR A 721 30.27 5.90 -56.93
CA THR A 721 31.18 6.47 -57.95
C THR A 721 31.57 7.89 -57.61
#